data_AF-A0A956R7S2-F1
#
_entry.id   AF-A0A956R7S2-F1
#
_cell.length_a   1.000
_cell.length_b   1.000
_cell.length_c   1.000
_cell.angle_alpha   90.00
_cell.angle_beta   90.00
_cell.angle_gamma   90.00
#
_symmetry.space_group_name_H-M   'P 1'
#
loop_
_entity.id
_entity.type
_entity.pdbx_description
1 polymer ?
#
loop_
_entity_poly.entity_id
_entity_poly.type
_entity_poly.pdbx_seq_one_letter_code
_entity_poly.pdbx_strand_id
1 'polypeptide(L)'
;MTLLPWIVACAGQEPDVEGTGSTGGSEAGDGTEHGDTASTDQADGSSDDGASSSDTADTADTDDTGEPPAAGPDRVGIFSAAHNYYELDVEGGPLRFHFGAENSRWGAATLPVAGDFDGDGFDTVGRYDPLARRFHLADDNDSDELSPRGQVHAIVGVPPAPAVSGEQPAELPVAGDWDGDGADGVGVYHPGTHTFHLLDDPASGQASWEVVLDPAEGYPELGWPVAGDFDGDGDDEGGLFAAGTAYIADDLQGGPPALTLSIGGTVALAGDFDDDGIDTLAGFDVATNTFEWLHHNGAGAATESLSFGHAEPGFWAWAPLTGRWQVPAQPVARDGYAWQEGDPADHGLDGAQLLAALDDAASLADVLGVLVVRHGTLVAERYYHGYDRNIAGNIKSVSKGMLSALYGIALDEGIFASVDDPVAQHLPEYFAELSPAKQQIRLGDLLTMRGGLEWNEGPGYVSGGMVAAPDFCRFVLELPLVETPGTVFEYSTGLTHVASAALTESSGDTTREFARARLLEPLGISTPRWDLSPEGYFVGGAEVWMRPRDMARLGQLYLEGGTLDGQAVLTPEWVELSANPWIPEASGRTYGVWWRERPWASYPAQDSYFAWGYGGQFIFLFPSWDLQVVVTSKWNVSGTASGAAATAIFAFVDQQLLTAVQD
;
A
#
# COMPACT_ATOMS: atom_id res chain seq x y z
N MET A 1 13.91 11.72 -17.31
CA MET A 1 14.39 10.49 -18.01
C MET A 1 15.31 9.71 -17.07
N THR A 2 14.72 9.03 -16.07
CA THR A 2 15.13 7.83 -15.30
C THR A 2 14.20 7.77 -14.06
N LEU A 3 13.81 6.56 -13.59
CA LEU A 3 12.68 6.16 -12.70
C LEU A 3 11.42 5.77 -13.52
N LEU A 4 10.85 4.56 -13.59
CA LEU A 4 10.81 3.33 -12.76
C LEU A 4 11.14 2.05 -13.59
N PRO A 5 12.11 1.20 -13.22
CA PRO A 5 12.40 -0.05 -13.95
C PRO A 5 11.62 -1.33 -13.54
N TRP A 6 10.78 -1.35 -12.49
CA TRP A 6 10.57 -2.61 -11.74
C TRP A 6 9.17 -3.25 -11.75
N ILE A 7 8.10 -2.54 -12.11
CA ILE A 7 6.78 -3.18 -12.38
C ILE A 7 6.80 -3.97 -13.72
N VAL A 8 7.94 -3.91 -14.38
CA VAL A 8 8.10 -4.05 -15.80
C VAL A 8 8.71 -5.41 -16.16
N ALA A 9 9.14 -6.23 -15.19
CA ALA A 9 9.87 -7.47 -15.49
C ALA A 9 8.99 -8.74 -15.60
N CYS A 10 7.66 -8.62 -15.47
CA CYS A 10 6.69 -9.72 -15.27
C CYS A 10 6.57 -10.82 -16.35
N ALA A 11 7.35 -10.82 -17.44
CA ALA A 11 7.37 -11.93 -18.41
C ALA A 11 8.78 -12.26 -18.92
N GLY A 12 9.29 -13.42 -18.48
CA GLY A 12 10.38 -14.13 -19.16
C GLY A 12 9.83 -14.93 -20.32
N GLN A 13 10.54 -14.91 -21.46
CA GLN A 13 10.25 -15.75 -22.62
C GLN A 13 10.32 -17.25 -22.26
N GLU A 14 9.32 -18.02 -22.69
CA GLU A 14 9.42 -19.48 -22.85
C GLU A 14 9.08 -19.89 -24.30
N PRO A 15 9.71 -20.95 -24.83
CA PRO A 15 9.87 -21.17 -26.28
C PRO A 15 8.66 -21.84 -26.96
N ASP A 16 8.43 -21.43 -28.23
CA ASP A 16 7.36 -21.88 -29.12
C ASP A 16 7.32 -23.39 -29.40
N VAL A 17 6.10 -23.95 -29.46
CA VAL A 17 5.78 -25.17 -30.23
C VAL A 17 4.48 -24.96 -31.02
N GLU A 18 4.60 -25.02 -32.35
CA GLU A 18 3.55 -24.83 -33.36
C GLU A 18 2.38 -25.84 -33.30
N GLY A 19 1.16 -25.44 -33.68
CA GLY A 19 0.18 -26.40 -34.23
C GLY A 19 -1.34 -26.07 -34.26
N THR A 20 -1.77 -25.23 -35.21
CA THR A 20 -2.99 -25.37 -36.08
C THR A 20 -4.40 -25.70 -35.52
N GLY A 21 -5.34 -24.73 -35.59
CA GLY A 21 -6.47 -24.74 -36.55
C GLY A 21 -7.92 -25.12 -36.15
N SER A 22 -8.81 -24.09 -36.13
CA SER A 22 -10.23 -24.04 -36.63
C SER A 22 -11.32 -24.96 -36.00
N THR A 23 -12.61 -24.67 -35.81
CA THR A 23 -13.60 -23.63 -36.22
C THR A 23 -14.98 -23.98 -35.61
N GLY A 24 -15.80 -22.95 -35.27
CA GLY A 24 -17.28 -22.91 -35.36
C GLY A 24 -18.10 -23.62 -34.26
N GLY A 25 -19.23 -23.11 -33.74
CA GLY A 25 -20.05 -21.91 -33.96
C GLY A 25 -21.47 -22.17 -33.44
N SER A 26 -22.18 -21.11 -33.01
CA SER A 26 -23.66 -20.92 -32.89
C SER A 26 -24.47 -21.87 -31.96
N GLU A 27 -25.59 -21.55 -31.30
CA GLU A 27 -26.47 -20.38 -31.15
C GLU A 27 -27.54 -20.74 -30.06
N ALA A 28 -27.98 -19.71 -29.31
CA ALA A 28 -29.34 -19.33 -28.94
C ALA A 28 -30.36 -20.23 -28.19
N GLY A 29 -31.10 -19.57 -27.28
CA GLY A 29 -32.50 -19.83 -26.89
C GLY A 29 -32.73 -19.69 -25.38
N ASP A 30 -33.09 -18.51 -24.85
CA ASP A 30 -34.46 -17.97 -24.63
C ASP A 30 -35.27 -18.68 -23.52
N GLY A 31 -35.86 -17.91 -22.61
CA GLY A 31 -36.76 -18.41 -21.57
C GLY A 31 -37.01 -17.44 -20.41
N THR A 32 -38.16 -16.77 -20.45
CA THR A 32 -38.63 -15.65 -19.63
C THR A 32 -39.41 -16.04 -18.35
N GLU A 33 -39.51 -15.06 -17.45
CA GLU A 33 -40.67 -14.64 -16.62
C GLU A 33 -41.00 -15.25 -15.23
N HIS A 34 -41.01 -14.30 -14.25
CA HIS A 34 -42.06 -13.95 -13.28
C HIS A 34 -42.26 -14.66 -11.93
N GLY A 35 -42.40 -13.82 -10.88
CA GLY A 35 -43.22 -14.09 -9.68
C GLY A 35 -42.57 -13.66 -8.35
N ASP A 36 -42.52 -12.38 -7.99
CA ASP A 36 -43.47 -11.63 -7.13
C ASP A 36 -43.56 -12.01 -5.62
N THR A 37 -43.45 -10.95 -4.79
CA THR A 37 -44.06 -10.70 -3.46
C THR A 37 -43.42 -11.18 -2.14
N ALA A 38 -42.78 -10.20 -1.47
CA ALA A 38 -43.23 -9.52 -0.25
C ALA A 38 -43.33 -10.26 1.11
N SER A 39 -42.57 -9.73 2.08
CA SER A 39 -43.06 -8.98 3.27
C SER A 39 -42.63 -9.51 4.64
N THR A 40 -42.21 -8.53 5.47
CA THR A 40 -42.45 -8.37 6.93
C THR A 40 -41.72 -9.33 7.89
N ASP A 41 -41.27 -8.95 9.08
CA ASP A 41 -41.11 -7.69 9.83
C ASP A 41 -40.41 -8.07 11.14
N GLN A 42 -39.72 -7.09 11.75
CA GLN A 42 -39.56 -6.83 13.20
C GLN A 42 -38.83 -7.87 14.10
N ALA A 43 -37.72 -7.46 14.72
CA ALA A 43 -37.60 -6.87 16.07
C ALA A 43 -37.70 -7.97 17.14
N ASP A 44 -37.06 -7.99 18.31
CA ASP A 44 -36.39 -7.06 19.21
C ASP A 44 -35.96 -7.94 20.42
N GLY A 45 -35.09 -7.46 21.32
CA GLY A 45 -35.05 -8.00 22.69
C GLY A 45 -33.68 -8.30 23.31
N SER A 46 -33.04 -7.21 23.72
CA SER A 46 -32.17 -7.00 24.89
C SER A 46 -32.04 -8.05 26.01
N SER A 47 -30.83 -8.02 26.58
CA SER A 47 -30.45 -7.88 28.00
C SER A 47 -30.36 -9.09 28.95
N ASP A 48 -29.13 -9.17 29.50
CA ASP A 48 -28.77 -9.23 30.92
C ASP A 48 -28.50 -10.56 31.64
N ASP A 49 -27.25 -10.58 32.13
CA ASP A 49 -26.78 -10.91 33.48
C ASP A 49 -26.70 -12.38 33.93
N GLY A 50 -25.45 -12.78 34.20
CA GLY A 50 -25.07 -12.88 35.62
C GLY A 50 -24.47 -14.20 36.09
N ALA A 51 -23.17 -14.11 36.39
CA ALA A 51 -22.55 -14.59 37.64
C ALA A 51 -22.01 -16.05 37.72
N SER A 52 -20.67 -16.13 37.69
CA SER A 52 -19.81 -16.32 38.87
C SER A 52 -19.04 -17.63 39.05
N SER A 53 -17.94 -17.43 39.80
CA SER A 53 -17.02 -18.37 40.46
C SER A 53 -15.92 -18.96 39.57
N SER A 54 -14.64 -19.02 39.93
CA SER A 54 -13.72 -18.43 40.93
C SER A 54 -12.52 -19.39 41.01
N ASP A 55 -11.34 -18.88 41.40
CA ASP A 55 -10.12 -19.61 41.84
C ASP A 55 -9.17 -20.05 40.70
N THR A 56 -7.85 -19.81 40.69
CA THR A 56 -6.89 -19.27 41.68
C THR A 56 -5.53 -19.06 40.96
N ALA A 57 -4.83 -17.99 41.32
CA ALA A 57 -3.36 -17.82 41.37
C ALA A 57 -2.49 -18.18 40.13
N ASP A 58 -1.85 -17.18 39.51
CA ASP A 58 -0.46 -16.82 39.85
C ASP A 58 -0.14 -15.43 39.27
N THR A 59 0.59 -14.62 40.03
CA THR A 59 0.91 -13.22 39.72
C THR A 59 1.99 -13.15 38.65
N ALA A 60 1.59 -12.89 37.41
CA ALA A 60 2.46 -12.27 36.41
C ALA A 60 2.27 -10.74 36.52
N ASP A 61 3.40 -10.07 36.68
CA ASP A 61 3.57 -8.63 36.60
C ASP A 61 2.92 -8.12 35.29
N THR A 62 1.80 -7.41 35.40
CA THR A 62 1.18 -6.68 34.30
C THR A 62 1.03 -5.21 34.72
N ASP A 63 2.15 -4.59 35.07
CA ASP A 63 2.35 -3.17 34.84
C ASP A 63 3.27 -3.05 33.61
N ASP A 64 2.72 -3.44 32.45
CA ASP A 64 3.12 -2.86 31.18
C ASP A 64 1.95 -1.99 30.74
N THR A 65 1.75 -0.89 31.48
CA THR A 65 1.22 0.31 30.85
C THR A 65 2.27 0.70 29.84
N GLY A 66 2.20 0.11 28.64
CA GLY A 66 3.12 0.38 27.57
C GLY A 66 3.06 1.87 27.28
N GLU A 67 3.97 2.63 27.86
CA GLU A 67 4.39 3.89 27.26
C GLU A 67 4.80 3.54 25.83
N PRO A 68 4.33 4.29 24.83
CA PRO A 68 4.86 4.15 23.49
C PRO A 68 6.39 4.20 23.56
N PRO A 69 7.10 3.42 22.73
CA PRO A 69 8.56 3.46 22.73
C PRO A 69 8.99 4.93 22.58
N ALA A 70 9.89 5.40 23.45
CA ALA A 70 10.39 6.78 23.41
C ALA A 70 10.73 7.16 21.97
N ALA A 71 10.01 8.13 21.43
CA ALA A 71 10.09 8.50 20.03
C ALA A 71 11.48 9.07 19.74
N GLY A 72 12.05 8.73 18.57
CA GLY A 72 13.36 9.23 18.15
C GLY A 72 13.30 10.66 17.60
N PRO A 73 14.42 11.19 17.09
CA PRO A 73 14.49 12.55 16.57
C PRO A 73 13.63 12.75 15.31
N ASP A 74 13.33 14.01 15.02
CA ASP A 74 12.68 14.44 13.79
C ASP A 74 13.45 14.02 12.55
N ARG A 75 12.72 13.84 11.46
CA ARG A 75 13.27 13.47 10.17
C ARG A 75 12.70 14.32 9.06
N VAL A 76 13.34 14.23 7.89
CA VAL A 76 12.96 15.01 6.71
C VAL A 76 12.03 14.22 5.80
N GLY A 77 11.17 14.93 5.07
CA GLY A 77 10.26 14.37 4.09
C GLY A 77 10.08 15.30 2.89
N ILE A 78 9.49 14.77 1.82
CA ILE A 78 9.12 15.56 0.64
C ILE A 78 7.72 15.19 0.14
N PHE A 79 7.05 16.16 -0.46
CA PHE A 79 5.78 15.99 -1.14
C PHE A 79 5.92 16.34 -2.62
N SER A 80 5.36 15.49 -3.49
CA SER A 80 5.27 15.78 -4.92
C SER A 80 3.87 16.24 -5.31
N ALA A 81 3.70 17.54 -5.59
CA ALA A 81 2.43 18.07 -6.08
C ALA A 81 2.04 17.49 -7.46
N ALA A 82 3.02 17.16 -8.30
CA ALA A 82 2.80 16.60 -9.62
C ALA A 82 2.33 15.13 -9.59
N HIS A 83 2.75 14.39 -8.56
CA HIS A 83 2.50 12.94 -8.45
C HIS A 83 1.62 12.57 -7.26
N ASN A 84 1.17 13.55 -6.48
CA ASN A 84 0.22 13.41 -5.39
C ASN A 84 0.68 12.49 -4.24
N TYR A 85 1.98 12.30 -4.00
CA TYR A 85 2.49 11.42 -2.94
C TYR A 85 3.52 12.10 -2.04
N TYR A 86 3.63 11.58 -0.81
CA TYR A 86 4.63 11.90 0.19
C TYR A 86 5.71 10.82 0.20
N GLU A 87 6.95 11.23 0.40
CA GLU A 87 8.08 10.35 0.69
C GLU A 87 8.76 10.84 1.96
N LEU A 88 8.64 10.08 3.04
CA LEU A 88 9.16 10.40 4.36
C LEU A 88 10.41 9.55 4.64
N ASP A 89 11.47 10.16 5.16
CA ASP A 89 12.59 9.41 5.71
C ASP A 89 12.17 8.78 7.03
N VAL A 90 12.14 7.45 7.11
CA VAL A 90 11.83 6.72 8.33
C VAL A 90 12.85 5.61 8.55
N GLU A 91 12.99 5.17 9.80
CA GLU A 91 13.89 4.08 10.13
C GLU A 91 13.46 2.78 9.42
N GLY A 92 14.37 2.16 8.64
CA GLY A 92 14.07 0.99 7.82
C GLY A 92 13.87 1.27 6.32
N GLY A 93 13.83 2.54 5.90
CA GLY A 93 13.75 2.97 4.50
C GLY A 93 12.53 3.87 4.23
N PRO A 94 12.48 4.60 3.10
CA PRO A 94 11.50 5.66 2.90
C PRO A 94 10.06 5.13 2.86
N LEU A 95 9.17 5.80 3.61
CA LEU A 95 7.73 5.58 3.60
C LEU A 95 7.11 6.40 2.47
N ARG A 96 6.35 5.76 1.56
CA ARG A 96 5.71 6.42 0.43
C ARG A 96 4.22 6.16 0.41
N PHE A 97 3.41 7.22 0.32
CA PHE A 97 1.96 7.11 0.34
C PHE A 97 1.28 8.35 -0.26
N HIS A 98 -0.01 8.24 -0.54
CA HIS A 98 -0.85 9.32 -1.07
C HIS A 98 -1.76 9.85 0.04
N PHE A 99 -2.05 11.14 0.03
CA PHE A 99 -2.96 11.77 0.98
C PHE A 99 -4.31 12.08 0.30
N GLY A 100 -5.41 11.51 0.80
CA GLY A 100 -6.74 11.63 0.21
C GLY A 100 -7.02 10.63 -0.93
N ALA A 101 -8.29 10.41 -1.27
CA ALA A 101 -8.68 9.64 -2.46
C ALA A 101 -8.11 10.29 -3.73
N GLU A 102 -7.41 9.51 -4.54
CA GLU A 102 -6.54 10.00 -5.62
C GLU A 102 -7.31 10.58 -6.84
N ASN A 103 -8.64 10.48 -6.86
CA ASN A 103 -9.51 11.12 -7.85
C ASN A 103 -10.02 12.51 -7.45
N SER A 104 -9.67 12.95 -6.24
CA SER A 104 -9.89 14.31 -5.83
C SER A 104 -8.95 15.19 -6.65
N ARG A 105 -9.50 15.97 -7.57
CA ARG A 105 -8.75 17.04 -8.27
C ARG A 105 -8.36 18.16 -7.30
N TRP A 106 -7.65 17.83 -6.23
CA TRP A 106 -6.87 18.78 -5.46
C TRP A 106 -5.89 19.38 -6.46
N GLY A 107 -6.08 20.64 -6.83
CA GLY A 107 -5.34 21.24 -7.93
C GLY A 107 -3.83 21.12 -7.71
N ALA A 108 -3.06 21.25 -8.79
CA ALA A 108 -1.59 21.35 -8.78
C ALA A 108 -1.04 22.58 -7.99
N ALA A 109 -1.83 23.12 -7.06
CA ALA A 109 -1.60 24.32 -6.28
C ALA A 109 -1.84 24.08 -4.77
N THR A 110 -2.02 22.83 -4.30
CA THR A 110 -2.04 22.54 -2.86
C THR A 110 -0.63 22.57 -2.28
N LEU A 111 -0.53 22.99 -1.03
CA LEU A 111 0.73 23.12 -0.29
C LEU A 111 0.73 22.10 0.85
N PRO A 112 1.82 21.34 1.07
CA PRO A 112 1.85 20.37 2.16
C PRO A 112 2.06 21.09 3.50
N VAL A 113 1.68 20.42 4.58
CA VAL A 113 1.97 20.76 5.96
C VAL A 113 2.18 19.45 6.73
N ALA A 114 2.89 19.48 7.85
CA ALA A 114 3.05 18.36 8.76
C ALA A 114 2.89 18.87 10.20
N GLY A 115 2.38 18.02 11.08
CA GLY A 115 2.20 18.31 12.49
C GLY A 115 1.57 17.13 13.23
N ASP A 116 1.64 17.14 14.56
CA ASP A 116 0.95 16.24 15.48
C ASP A 116 -0.49 16.74 15.73
N PHE A 117 -1.37 16.52 14.75
CA PHE A 117 -2.72 17.11 14.79
C PHE A 117 -3.68 16.47 15.82
N ASP A 118 -3.34 15.30 16.36
CA ASP A 118 -4.15 14.59 17.37
C ASP A 118 -3.51 14.51 18.76
N GLY A 119 -2.28 15.01 18.90
CA GLY A 119 -1.54 15.12 20.17
C GLY A 119 -1.00 13.78 20.67
N ASP A 120 -0.68 12.86 19.75
CA ASP A 120 -0.17 11.52 20.08
C ASP A 120 1.37 11.48 20.21
N GLY A 121 2.04 12.60 19.94
CA GLY A 121 3.48 12.77 19.94
C GLY A 121 4.14 12.40 18.61
N PHE A 122 3.39 12.22 17.53
CA PHE A 122 3.92 11.88 16.21
C PHE A 122 3.33 12.74 15.09
N ASP A 123 4.21 13.24 14.24
CA ASP A 123 3.81 14.02 13.07
C ASP A 123 3.16 13.18 11.99
N THR A 124 2.04 13.70 11.49
CA THR A 124 1.35 13.21 10.32
C THR A 124 1.33 14.28 9.23
N VAL A 125 1.04 13.88 8.01
CA VAL A 125 1.04 14.82 6.88
C VAL A 125 -0.35 15.42 6.67
N GLY A 126 -0.38 16.65 6.16
CA GLY A 126 -1.59 17.37 5.77
C GLY A 126 -1.40 18.19 4.49
N ARG A 127 -2.47 18.88 4.07
CA ARG A 127 -2.49 19.76 2.89
C ARG A 127 -3.34 20.99 3.08
N TYR A 128 -2.89 22.08 2.50
CA TYR A 128 -3.64 23.32 2.35
C TYR A 128 -4.04 23.55 0.88
N ASP A 129 -5.34 23.71 0.63
CA ASP A 129 -5.89 24.23 -0.63
C ASP A 129 -6.05 25.76 -0.53
N PRO A 130 -5.18 26.55 -1.18
CA PRO A 130 -5.28 28.01 -1.14
C PRO A 130 -6.47 28.58 -1.93
N LEU A 131 -7.09 27.80 -2.84
CA LEU A 131 -8.29 28.23 -3.56
C LEU A 131 -9.55 28.04 -2.70
N ALA A 132 -9.64 26.92 -2.00
CA ALA A 132 -10.73 26.62 -1.07
C ALA A 132 -10.51 27.22 0.33
N ARG A 133 -9.27 27.65 0.62
CA ARG A 133 -8.78 28.09 1.93
C ARG A 133 -9.09 27.07 3.02
N ARG A 134 -8.72 25.83 2.73
CA ARG A 134 -9.07 24.65 3.52
C ARG A 134 -7.84 23.78 3.75
N PHE A 135 -7.65 23.39 5.00
CA PHE A 135 -6.75 22.33 5.40
C PHE A 135 -7.46 20.98 5.39
N HIS A 136 -6.72 19.99 4.91
CA HIS A 136 -7.04 18.57 5.03
C HIS A 136 -5.89 17.96 5.82
N LEU A 137 -6.19 17.45 7.01
CA LEU A 137 -5.22 16.89 7.94
C LEU A 137 -5.52 15.40 8.12
N ALA A 138 -4.50 14.61 8.41
CA ALA A 138 -4.66 13.21 8.81
C ALA A 138 -4.17 13.02 10.22
N ASP A 139 -4.75 12.07 10.93
CA ASP A 139 -4.32 11.68 12.27
C ASP A 139 -3.46 10.39 12.19
N ASP A 140 -3.25 9.86 10.96
CA ASP A 140 -2.27 8.83 10.70
C ASP A 140 -1.53 8.98 9.35
N ASN A 141 -0.39 8.30 9.24
CA ASN A 141 0.34 8.12 7.97
C ASN A 141 0.08 6.74 7.32
N ASP A 142 -0.98 6.01 7.70
CA ASP A 142 -1.38 4.74 7.07
C ASP A 142 -2.32 5.02 5.88
N SER A 143 -2.29 4.18 4.86
CA SER A 143 -3.10 4.38 3.65
C SER A 143 -4.61 4.25 3.89
N ASP A 144 -5.03 3.76 5.06
CA ASP A 144 -6.40 3.33 5.33
C ASP A 144 -7.27 4.50 5.86
N GLU A 145 -6.74 5.44 6.66
CA GLU A 145 -7.47 6.67 7.07
C GLU A 145 -7.29 7.85 6.12
N LEU A 146 -6.35 7.76 5.19
CA LEU A 146 -6.17 8.74 4.11
C LEU A 146 -7.33 8.73 3.08
N SER A 147 -8.39 7.96 3.32
CA SER A 147 -9.67 8.17 2.64
C SER A 147 -10.31 9.51 3.08
N PRO A 148 -11.08 10.21 2.23
CA PRO A 148 -11.76 11.46 2.60
C PRO A 148 -12.75 11.36 3.78
N ARG A 149 -12.94 10.16 4.36
CA ARG A 149 -13.84 9.89 5.49
C ARG A 149 -13.14 9.89 6.85
N GLY A 150 -11.80 9.79 6.90
CA GLY A 150 -11.00 9.81 8.13
C GLY A 150 -10.35 11.17 8.45
N GLN A 151 -10.38 12.14 7.52
CA GLN A 151 -9.61 13.39 7.64
C GLN A 151 -10.28 14.48 8.49
N VAL A 152 -9.48 15.20 9.28
CA VAL A 152 -9.88 16.47 9.92
C VAL A 152 -9.84 17.59 8.87
N HIS A 153 -10.94 18.35 8.77
CA HIS A 153 -11.08 19.46 7.83
C HIS A 153 -11.17 20.78 8.57
N ALA A 154 -10.23 21.69 8.27
CA ALA A 154 -10.19 23.03 8.82
C ALA A 154 -10.34 24.09 7.73
N ILE A 155 -11.10 25.16 8.00
CA ILE A 155 -11.36 26.24 7.03
C ILE A 155 -10.84 27.55 7.58
N VAL A 156 -10.00 28.23 6.81
CA VAL A 156 -9.41 29.51 7.23
C VAL A 156 -10.45 30.63 7.14
N GLY A 157 -10.90 31.11 8.29
CA GLY A 157 -11.93 32.15 8.43
C GLY A 157 -11.42 33.60 8.38
N VAL A 158 -10.10 33.83 8.32
CA VAL A 158 -9.53 35.18 8.22
C VAL A 158 -9.63 35.74 6.79
N PRO A 159 -9.55 37.07 6.54
CA PRO A 159 -9.60 37.62 5.18
C PRO A 159 -8.46 37.12 4.28
N PRO A 160 -8.70 36.90 2.97
CA PRO A 160 -7.65 36.45 2.05
C PRO A 160 -6.59 37.52 1.81
N ALA A 161 -5.34 37.09 1.69
CA ALA A 161 -4.22 37.98 1.45
C ALA A 161 -4.27 38.66 0.06
N PRO A 162 -3.77 39.90 -0.06
CA PRO A 162 -3.52 40.51 -1.36
C PRO A 162 -2.42 39.74 -2.12
N ALA A 163 -2.51 39.71 -3.45
CA ALA A 163 -1.48 39.10 -4.28
C ALA A 163 -0.13 39.79 -4.09
N VAL A 164 0.93 38.99 -3.93
CA VAL A 164 2.30 39.45 -3.74
C VAL A 164 3.04 39.39 -5.08
N SER A 165 3.98 40.31 -5.33
CA SER A 165 4.79 40.27 -6.54
C SER A 165 5.93 39.26 -6.40
N GLY A 166 6.01 38.25 -7.26
CA GLY A 166 7.08 37.24 -7.23
C GLY A 166 6.55 35.84 -7.54
N GLU A 167 7.37 34.82 -7.27
CA GLU A 167 6.99 33.39 -7.39
C GLU A 167 6.35 32.82 -6.10
N GLN A 168 6.21 33.60 -5.02
CA GLN A 168 5.59 33.16 -3.77
C GLN A 168 4.05 33.21 -3.82
N PRO A 169 3.35 32.22 -3.22
CA PRO A 169 1.91 32.27 -2.99
C PRO A 169 1.49 33.47 -2.12
N ALA A 170 0.23 33.86 -2.23
CA ALA A 170 -0.34 34.89 -1.36
C ALA A 170 -0.58 34.40 0.07
N GLU A 171 -0.71 33.09 0.27
CA GLU A 171 -0.91 32.43 1.56
C GLU A 171 -0.02 31.17 1.59
N LEU A 172 0.75 31.01 2.66
CA LEU A 172 1.63 29.87 2.90
C LEU A 172 1.18 29.16 4.19
N PRO A 173 0.96 27.83 4.18
CA PRO A 173 0.55 27.11 5.37
C PRO A 173 1.71 26.99 6.37
N VAL A 174 1.34 26.85 7.63
CA VAL A 174 2.23 26.51 8.75
C VAL A 174 1.41 25.66 9.75
N ALA A 175 2.08 24.84 10.53
CA ALA A 175 1.53 24.11 11.67
C ALA A 175 2.50 24.25 12.85
N GLY A 176 1.98 23.97 14.05
CA GLY A 176 2.72 24.07 15.30
C GLY A 176 1.82 24.17 16.52
N ASP A 177 2.38 23.89 17.69
CA ASP A 177 1.72 23.93 19.00
C ASP A 177 1.73 25.36 19.56
N TRP A 178 0.74 26.16 19.17
CA TRP A 178 0.71 27.59 19.52
C TRP A 178 0.33 27.88 20.97
N ASP A 179 -0.22 26.92 21.71
CA ASP A 179 -0.72 27.10 23.07
C ASP A 179 -0.18 26.10 24.11
N GLY A 180 0.78 25.27 23.70
CA GLY A 180 1.58 24.38 24.53
C GLY A 180 0.79 23.19 25.07
N ASP A 181 -0.25 22.76 24.34
CA ASP A 181 -1.13 21.67 24.77
C ASP A 181 -0.67 20.29 24.29
N GLY A 182 0.37 20.26 23.45
CA GLY A 182 0.99 19.10 22.85
C GLY A 182 0.35 18.66 21.53
N ALA A 183 -0.66 19.36 21.03
CA ALA A 183 -1.26 19.10 19.72
C ALA A 183 -1.05 20.29 18.77
N ASP A 184 -0.70 20.00 17.53
CA ASP A 184 -0.43 21.03 16.54
C ASP A 184 -1.72 21.66 16.01
N GLY A 185 -1.77 22.98 16.11
CA GLY A 185 -2.69 23.81 15.37
C GLY A 185 -2.27 23.99 13.90
N VAL A 186 -3.05 24.80 13.17
CA VAL A 186 -2.70 25.19 11.79
C VAL A 186 -2.77 26.69 11.60
N GLY A 187 -2.05 27.22 10.62
CA GLY A 187 -2.04 28.64 10.34
C GLY A 187 -1.70 28.97 8.90
N VAL A 188 -1.91 30.24 8.55
CA VAL A 188 -1.46 30.80 7.28
C VAL A 188 -0.61 32.04 7.51
N TYR A 189 0.52 32.10 6.81
CA TYR A 189 1.33 33.31 6.68
C TYR A 189 0.94 34.07 5.41
N HIS A 190 0.72 35.38 5.56
CA HIS A 190 0.39 36.33 4.50
C HIS A 190 1.62 37.20 4.19
N PRO A 191 2.43 36.90 3.14
CA PRO A 191 3.65 37.65 2.87
C PRO A 191 3.39 39.12 2.50
N GLY A 192 2.22 39.42 1.92
CA GLY A 192 1.85 40.79 1.53
C GLY A 192 1.51 41.72 2.71
N THR A 193 1.23 41.16 3.89
CA THR A 193 0.94 41.92 5.12
C THR A 193 1.90 41.58 6.27
N HIS A 194 2.83 40.65 6.04
CA HIS A 194 3.75 40.10 7.04
C HIS A 194 3.02 39.56 8.28
N THR A 195 1.88 38.90 8.07
CA THR A 195 0.99 38.48 9.17
C THR A 195 0.84 36.97 9.20
N PHE A 196 1.07 36.36 10.36
CA PHE A 196 0.62 35.01 10.68
C PHE A 196 -0.78 35.06 11.26
N HIS A 197 -1.64 34.15 10.80
CA HIS A 197 -2.95 33.87 11.38
C HIS A 197 -2.95 32.40 11.81
N LEU A 198 -2.91 32.16 13.12
CA LEU A 198 -2.71 30.83 13.71
C LEU A 198 -3.97 30.38 14.45
N LEU A 199 -4.32 29.11 14.32
CA LEU A 199 -5.54 28.50 14.82
C LEU A 199 -5.15 27.32 15.72
N ASP A 200 -5.37 27.45 17.03
CA ASP A 200 -5.15 26.36 18.00
C ASP A 200 -6.17 25.24 17.79
N ASP A 201 -7.44 25.60 17.52
CA ASP A 201 -8.48 24.67 17.09
C ASP A 201 -8.71 24.83 15.57
N PRO A 202 -8.13 23.95 14.74
CA PRO A 202 -8.34 23.96 13.29
C PRO A 202 -9.83 23.92 12.90
N ALA A 203 -10.65 23.19 13.65
CA ALA A 203 -12.08 23.02 13.36
C ALA A 203 -12.90 24.29 13.61
N SER A 204 -12.41 25.20 14.47
CA SER A 204 -13.05 26.50 14.73
C SER A 204 -13.04 27.42 13.51
N GLY A 205 -12.00 27.30 12.68
CA GLY A 205 -11.70 28.20 11.56
C GLY A 205 -11.43 29.66 11.96
N GLN A 206 -11.27 29.96 13.25
CA GLN A 206 -10.98 31.30 13.76
C GLN A 206 -9.53 31.38 14.21
N ALA A 207 -8.83 32.44 13.82
CA ALA A 207 -7.47 32.68 14.31
C ALA A 207 -7.53 33.01 15.82
N SER A 208 -6.80 32.22 16.60
CA SER A 208 -6.48 32.50 18.00
C SER A 208 -5.43 33.58 18.12
N TRP A 209 -4.46 33.56 17.19
CA TRP A 209 -3.32 34.47 17.18
C TRP A 209 -3.19 35.21 15.85
N GLU A 210 -2.84 36.49 15.93
CA GLU A 210 -2.43 37.30 14.79
C GLU A 210 -1.10 37.97 15.10
N VAL A 211 -0.04 37.57 14.40
CA VAL A 211 1.33 38.02 14.65
C VAL A 211 1.85 38.76 13.43
N VAL A 212 2.37 39.98 13.62
CA VAL A 212 2.95 40.78 12.54
C VAL A 212 4.47 40.79 12.68
N LEU A 213 5.18 40.30 11.66
CA LEU A 213 6.64 40.30 11.59
C LEU A 213 7.12 41.47 10.72
N ASP A 214 7.21 42.66 11.33
CA ASP A 214 7.44 43.91 10.61
C ASP A 214 8.89 44.01 10.04
N PRO A 215 9.08 44.22 8.73
CA PRO A 215 10.41 44.47 8.16
C PRO A 215 11.16 45.64 8.81
N ALA A 216 10.45 46.62 9.38
CA ALA A 216 11.05 47.72 10.13
C ALA A 216 11.72 47.27 11.45
N GLU A 217 11.34 46.10 11.97
CA GLU A 217 11.87 45.51 13.20
C GLU A 217 13.01 44.52 12.93
N GLY A 218 13.33 44.25 11.66
CA GLY A 218 14.49 43.46 11.25
C GLY A 218 14.17 42.18 10.48
N TYR A 219 12.89 41.90 10.25
CA TYR A 219 12.46 40.77 9.42
C TYR A 219 12.69 41.01 7.92
N PRO A 220 12.81 39.94 7.13
CA PRO A 220 12.92 40.06 5.68
C PRO A 220 11.60 40.51 5.04
N GLU A 221 11.70 41.33 3.99
CA GLU A 221 10.56 41.75 3.16
C GLU A 221 9.87 40.58 2.44
N LEU A 222 10.62 39.52 2.12
CA LEU A 222 10.10 38.27 1.55
C LEU A 222 10.84 37.11 2.20
N GLY A 223 10.10 36.11 2.66
CA GLY A 223 10.64 34.93 3.33
C GLY A 223 9.65 33.77 3.30
N TRP A 224 10.12 32.59 3.66
CA TRP A 224 9.30 31.39 3.87
C TRP A 224 9.00 31.26 5.36
N PRO A 225 7.76 30.92 5.75
CA PRO A 225 7.44 30.72 7.16
C PRO A 225 8.23 29.52 7.70
N VAL A 226 8.64 29.63 8.96
CA VAL A 226 9.16 28.55 9.79
C VAL A 226 8.46 28.64 11.14
N ALA A 227 8.16 27.48 11.74
CA ALA A 227 7.57 27.37 13.07
C ALA A 227 8.18 26.17 13.79
N GLY A 228 8.32 26.27 15.11
CA GLY A 228 8.90 25.25 16.00
C GLY A 228 9.25 25.84 17.38
N ASP A 229 9.55 25.00 18.36
CA ASP A 229 9.93 25.34 19.74
C ASP A 229 11.45 25.60 19.82
N PHE A 230 11.88 26.82 19.51
CA PHE A 230 13.31 27.16 19.43
C PHE A 230 13.94 27.46 20.79
N ASP A 231 13.14 27.66 21.85
CA ASP A 231 13.59 28.07 23.17
C ASP A 231 13.41 26.99 24.26
N GLY A 232 12.66 25.93 23.94
CA GLY A 232 12.47 24.71 24.72
C GLY A 232 11.42 24.84 25.82
N ASP A 233 10.45 25.75 25.67
CA ASP A 233 9.39 25.96 26.66
C ASP A 233 8.09 25.20 26.37
N GLY A 234 8.00 24.60 25.18
CA GLY A 234 6.88 23.80 24.70
C GLY A 234 5.87 24.56 23.84
N ASP A 235 6.01 25.88 23.65
CA ASP A 235 5.18 26.67 22.75
C ASP A 235 5.93 26.95 21.42
N ASP A 236 5.29 26.73 20.27
CA ASP A 236 5.93 26.96 18.98
C ASP A 236 6.00 28.45 18.60
N GLU A 237 7.19 28.92 18.21
CA GLU A 237 7.37 30.28 17.72
C GLU A 237 7.34 30.40 16.19
N GLY A 238 6.80 31.51 15.71
CA GLY A 238 6.76 31.86 14.29
C GLY A 238 7.96 32.67 13.82
N GLY A 239 8.46 32.37 12.62
CA GLY A 239 9.57 33.09 12.01
C GLY A 239 9.58 33.13 10.48
N LEU A 240 10.58 33.80 9.90
CA LEU A 240 10.80 33.86 8.46
C LEU A 240 12.21 33.42 8.09
N PHE A 241 12.31 32.53 7.11
CA PHE A 241 13.57 32.18 6.46
C PHE A 241 13.77 32.95 5.15
N ALA A 242 14.90 33.65 5.05
CA ALA A 242 15.30 34.35 3.83
C ALA A 242 16.83 34.38 3.69
N ALA A 243 17.31 34.10 2.48
CA ALA A 243 18.72 34.22 2.12
C ALA A 243 19.69 33.45 3.06
N GLY A 244 19.30 32.24 3.50
CA GLY A 244 20.13 31.39 4.36
C GLY A 244 20.06 31.75 5.85
N THR A 245 19.06 32.53 6.27
CA THR A 245 18.90 32.94 7.67
C THR A 245 17.43 32.91 8.06
N ALA A 246 17.12 32.26 9.18
CA ALA A 246 15.83 32.33 9.85
C ALA A 246 15.84 33.44 10.91
N TYR A 247 14.73 34.15 11.02
CA TYR A 247 14.47 35.23 11.98
C TYR A 247 13.22 34.82 12.76
N ILE A 248 13.37 34.45 14.02
CA ILE A 248 12.30 33.88 14.87
C ILE A 248 11.79 34.96 15.84
N ALA A 249 10.47 35.03 16.03
CA ALA A 249 9.83 35.92 17.00
C ALA A 249 9.92 35.38 18.44
N ASP A 250 9.57 36.23 19.41
CA ASP A 250 9.47 35.89 20.85
C ASP A 250 8.00 35.53 21.15
N ASP A 251 7.69 34.28 21.46
CA ASP A 251 6.36 33.75 21.87
C ASP A 251 5.17 34.36 21.11
N LEU A 252 5.31 34.53 19.79
CA LEU A 252 4.24 35.11 18.95
C LEU A 252 3.81 36.55 19.36
N GLN A 253 4.61 37.29 20.14
CA GLN A 253 4.27 38.63 20.66
C GLN A 253 4.61 39.79 19.69
N GLY A 254 5.18 39.49 18.52
CA GLY A 254 5.74 40.48 17.58
C GLY A 254 7.01 41.16 18.11
N GLY A 255 7.45 42.27 17.51
CA GLY A 255 8.70 42.94 17.89
C GLY A 255 9.91 42.42 17.11
N PRO A 256 11.14 42.88 17.39
CA PRO A 256 12.34 42.44 16.66
C PRO A 256 12.63 40.94 16.89
N PRO A 257 13.32 40.25 15.95
CA PRO A 257 13.65 38.83 16.10
C PRO A 257 14.40 38.54 17.40
N ALA A 258 13.90 37.57 18.17
CA ALA A 258 14.51 37.07 19.40
C ALA A 258 15.72 36.17 19.11
N LEU A 259 15.61 35.36 18.05
CA LEU A 259 16.63 34.44 17.61
C LEU A 259 16.88 34.57 16.10
N THR A 260 18.15 34.43 15.71
CA THR A 260 18.55 34.31 14.30
C THR A 260 19.45 33.11 14.10
N LEU A 261 19.06 32.21 13.20
CA LEU A 261 19.78 30.98 12.87
C LEU A 261 20.15 31.00 11.39
N SER A 262 21.30 30.42 11.03
CA SER A 262 21.76 30.37 9.64
C SER A 262 21.97 28.94 9.18
N ILE A 263 21.46 28.63 8.00
CA ILE A 263 21.60 27.31 7.36
C ILE A 263 21.67 27.44 5.83
N GLY A 264 22.21 26.42 5.18
CA GLY A 264 22.20 26.30 3.72
C GLY A 264 20.78 26.07 3.18
N GLY A 265 20.66 25.98 1.86
CA GLY A 265 19.37 25.70 1.21
C GLY A 265 18.60 26.95 0.75
N THR A 266 17.51 26.68 0.03
CA THR A 266 16.63 27.70 -0.57
C THR A 266 15.44 28.00 0.34
N VAL A 267 14.99 27.00 1.10
CA VAL A 267 13.96 27.09 2.14
C VAL A 267 14.48 26.35 3.37
N ALA A 268 13.93 26.66 4.54
CA ALA A 268 14.22 25.95 5.78
C ALA A 268 12.92 25.53 6.46
N LEU A 269 13.00 24.48 7.25
CA LEU A 269 11.97 24.03 8.19
C LEU A 269 12.60 23.84 9.57
N ALA A 270 11.77 23.72 10.60
CA ALA A 270 12.20 23.43 11.96
C ALA A 270 11.97 21.97 12.34
N GLY A 271 12.58 21.55 13.45
CA GLY A 271 12.43 20.22 14.03
C GLY A 271 13.54 19.87 15.02
N ASP A 272 13.24 18.92 15.89
CA ASP A 272 14.09 18.38 16.96
C ASP A 272 14.90 17.18 16.43
N PHE A 273 15.93 17.49 15.65
CA PHE A 273 16.73 16.48 14.96
C PHE A 273 17.71 15.71 15.88
N ASP A 274 17.83 16.07 17.15
CA ASP A 274 18.66 15.34 18.13
C ASP A 274 17.91 14.87 19.39
N ASP A 275 16.59 15.03 19.40
CA ASP A 275 15.69 14.54 20.45
C ASP A 275 16.02 15.16 21.82
N ASP A 276 16.36 16.45 21.83
CA ASP A 276 16.67 17.22 23.04
C ASP A 276 15.53 18.14 23.51
N GLY A 277 14.43 18.16 22.76
CA GLY A 277 13.24 18.96 23.00
C GLY A 277 13.40 20.42 22.58
N ILE A 278 14.37 20.75 21.73
CA ILE A 278 14.56 22.10 21.18
C ILE A 278 14.68 22.02 19.67
N ASP A 279 13.84 22.76 18.97
CA ASP A 279 13.87 22.82 17.52
C ASP A 279 15.08 23.56 16.99
N THR A 280 15.58 23.06 15.87
CA THR A 280 16.65 23.68 15.11
C THR A 280 16.23 23.88 13.65
N LEU A 281 17.15 23.85 12.68
CA LEU A 281 16.79 24.06 11.28
C LEU A 281 17.27 22.92 10.38
N ALA A 282 16.41 22.58 9.42
CA ALA A 282 16.76 21.81 8.22
C ALA A 282 16.63 22.69 6.98
N GLY A 283 17.74 22.92 6.28
CA GLY A 283 17.81 23.63 5.02
C GLY A 283 17.61 22.70 3.83
N PHE A 284 16.67 23.04 2.94
CA PHE A 284 16.39 22.27 1.73
C PHE A 284 16.83 23.01 0.47
N ASP A 285 17.74 22.40 -0.29
CA ASP A 285 18.14 22.86 -1.61
C ASP A 285 17.22 22.27 -2.69
N VAL A 286 16.28 23.10 -3.15
CA VAL A 286 15.30 22.76 -4.19
C VAL A 286 15.94 22.41 -5.55
N ALA A 287 17.19 22.82 -5.80
CA ALA A 287 17.89 22.52 -7.04
C ALA A 287 18.47 21.09 -7.05
N THR A 288 18.72 20.53 -5.88
CA THR A 288 19.35 19.21 -5.71
C THR A 288 18.47 18.23 -4.95
N ASN A 289 17.33 18.67 -4.42
CA ASN A 289 16.44 17.90 -3.52
C ASN A 289 17.24 17.29 -2.35
N THR A 290 18.06 18.13 -1.72
CA THR A 290 18.95 17.74 -0.62
C THR A 290 18.64 18.54 0.62
N PHE A 291 18.52 17.86 1.75
CA PHE A 291 18.46 18.42 3.08
C PHE A 291 19.83 18.46 3.73
N GLU A 292 20.06 19.51 4.51
CA GLU A 292 21.16 19.66 5.46
C GLU A 292 20.58 20.22 6.76
N TRP A 293 20.83 19.61 7.92
CA TRP A 293 20.25 20.07 9.19
C TRP A 293 21.27 20.18 10.33
N LEU A 294 20.85 20.89 11.39
CA LEU A 294 21.60 21.13 12.62
C LEU A 294 21.07 20.21 13.74
N HIS A 295 21.90 19.98 14.76
CA HIS A 295 21.53 19.24 16.00
C HIS A 295 21.71 20.15 17.24
N HIS A 296 21.78 21.47 17.05
CA HIS A 296 21.78 22.44 18.14
C HIS A 296 21.71 23.87 17.58
N ASN A 297 21.10 24.77 18.34
CA ASN A 297 21.08 26.21 18.08
C ASN A 297 22.45 26.86 18.34
N GLY A 298 23.40 26.67 17.43
CA GLY A 298 24.78 27.18 17.53
C GLY A 298 25.50 27.33 16.19
N ALA A 299 26.47 28.25 16.12
CA ALA A 299 27.25 28.48 14.91
C ALA A 299 28.12 27.25 14.55
N GLY A 300 27.71 26.50 13.51
CA GLY A 300 28.39 25.30 13.02
C GLY A 300 28.00 24.97 11.57
N ALA A 301 28.73 24.05 10.93
CA ALA A 301 28.33 23.49 9.65
C ALA A 301 27.26 22.41 9.89
N ALA A 302 26.34 22.21 8.93
CA ALA A 302 25.37 21.13 8.97
C ALA A 302 26.04 19.79 9.32
N THR A 303 25.41 19.04 10.21
CA THR A 303 25.98 17.82 10.79
C THR A 303 25.56 16.58 10.01
N GLU A 304 24.42 16.64 9.33
CA GLU A 304 23.87 15.56 8.51
C GLU A 304 23.30 16.07 7.18
N SER A 305 23.15 15.16 6.21
CA SER A 305 22.60 15.48 4.89
C SER A 305 21.91 14.27 4.27
N LEU A 306 20.75 14.49 3.64
CA LEU A 306 20.01 13.46 2.91
C LEU A 306 19.54 14.01 1.56
N SER A 307 19.69 13.22 0.49
CA SER A 307 19.13 13.55 -0.83
C SER A 307 18.13 12.49 -1.24
N PHE A 308 16.94 12.92 -1.66
CA PHE A 308 15.88 12.04 -2.16
C PHE A 308 16.09 11.62 -3.63
N GLY A 309 17.09 12.17 -4.32
CA GLY A 309 17.55 11.66 -5.63
C GLY A 309 16.59 11.88 -6.81
N HIS A 310 15.60 12.77 -6.70
CA HIS A 310 14.67 13.07 -7.78
C HIS A 310 15.29 13.96 -8.87
N ALA A 311 15.01 13.63 -10.14
CA ALA A 311 15.62 14.27 -11.31
C ALA A 311 14.99 15.61 -11.72
N GLU A 312 13.87 15.99 -11.10
CA GLU A 312 13.14 17.23 -11.41
C GLU A 312 13.38 18.26 -10.29
N PRO A 313 14.22 19.29 -10.50
CA PRO A 313 14.46 20.30 -9.49
C PRO A 313 13.34 21.35 -9.43
N GLY A 314 13.10 21.89 -8.24
CA GLY A 314 12.21 23.02 -8.00
C GLY A 314 11.19 22.77 -6.88
N PHE A 315 10.93 23.81 -6.08
CA PHE A 315 9.99 23.75 -4.96
C PHE A 315 8.58 23.29 -5.36
N TRP A 316 8.12 23.73 -6.54
CA TRP A 316 6.81 23.34 -7.07
C TRP A 316 6.76 21.90 -7.61
N ALA A 317 7.92 21.25 -7.74
CA ALA A 317 8.02 19.83 -8.05
C ALA A 317 8.13 18.99 -6.76
N TRP A 318 8.88 19.49 -5.77
CA TRP A 318 9.12 18.85 -4.47
C TRP A 318 9.09 19.88 -3.36
N ALA A 319 8.08 19.78 -2.50
CA ALA A 319 7.94 20.62 -1.31
C ALA A 319 8.47 19.85 -0.09
N PRO A 320 9.36 20.45 0.72
CA PRO A 320 9.96 19.78 1.87
C PRO A 320 9.03 19.79 3.09
N LEU A 321 9.24 18.83 3.98
CA LEU A 321 8.56 18.64 5.27
C LEU A 321 9.54 18.14 6.31
N THR A 322 9.22 18.34 7.57
CA THR A 322 9.94 17.83 8.75
C THR A 322 8.92 17.34 9.77
N GLY A 323 9.33 16.42 10.62
CA GLY A 323 8.51 15.91 11.72
C GLY A 323 9.05 14.61 12.30
N ARG A 324 8.60 14.31 13.51
CA ARG A 324 8.66 13.03 14.22
C ARG A 324 7.64 12.08 13.61
N TRP A 325 7.91 11.63 12.38
CA TRP A 325 6.93 10.91 11.58
C TRP A 325 6.28 9.75 12.33
N GLN A 326 4.94 9.77 12.40
CA GLN A 326 4.18 8.58 12.71
C GLN A 326 4.50 7.55 11.63
N VAL A 327 5.33 6.59 11.96
CA VAL A 327 5.52 5.42 11.12
C VAL A 327 4.33 4.55 11.43
N PRO A 328 3.45 4.18 10.47
CA PRO A 328 2.44 3.18 10.71
C PRO A 328 3.16 2.04 11.40
N ALA A 329 2.76 1.73 12.64
CA ALA A 329 3.40 0.66 13.37
C ALA A 329 3.50 -0.49 12.37
N GLN A 330 4.71 -0.97 12.05
CA GLN A 330 4.86 -2.19 11.26
C GLN A 330 3.94 -3.18 11.94
N PRO A 331 2.73 -3.46 11.40
CA PRO A 331 1.53 -3.64 12.20
C PRO A 331 1.90 -4.54 13.34
N VAL A 332 2.06 -3.96 14.56
CA VAL A 332 2.84 -4.54 15.68
C VAL A 332 2.59 -6.01 15.60
N ALA A 333 3.60 -6.77 15.14
CA ALA A 333 3.39 -8.08 14.51
C ALA A 333 2.20 -8.74 15.20
N ARG A 334 1.00 -8.66 14.60
CA ARG A 334 -0.09 -9.53 15.08
C ARG A 334 0.60 -10.87 14.94
N ASP A 335 0.84 -11.53 16.07
CA ASP A 335 1.47 -12.85 16.07
C ASP A 335 0.68 -13.58 14.99
N GLY A 336 1.35 -13.81 13.86
CA GLY A 336 0.67 -14.35 12.69
C GLY A 336 0.04 -15.66 13.11
N TYR A 337 -0.85 -16.21 12.30
CA TYR A 337 -1.42 -17.49 12.66
C TYR A 337 -0.33 -18.47 13.17
N ALA A 338 -0.53 -18.92 14.41
CA ALA A 338 0.41 -19.79 15.09
C ALA A 338 0.26 -21.20 14.53
N TRP A 339 1.08 -21.52 13.53
CA TRP A 339 1.11 -22.84 12.93
C TRP A 339 1.38 -23.93 13.98
N GLN A 340 0.57 -24.98 13.95
CA GLN A 340 0.96 -26.23 14.58
C GLN A 340 2.18 -26.79 13.85
N GLU A 341 3.27 -27.00 14.58
CA GLU A 341 4.51 -27.59 14.06
C GLU A 341 4.56 -29.08 14.43
N GLY A 342 5.08 -29.92 13.52
CA GLY A 342 5.10 -31.38 13.69
C GLY A 342 6.31 -32.05 13.03
N ASP A 343 6.61 -33.29 13.44
CA ASP A 343 7.69 -34.07 12.83
C ASP A 343 7.25 -34.56 11.44
N PRO A 344 8.03 -34.36 10.37
CA PRO A 344 7.71 -34.86 9.04
C PRO A 344 7.30 -36.34 8.99
N ALA A 345 7.92 -37.19 9.82
CA ALA A 345 7.65 -38.62 9.86
C ALA A 345 6.21 -38.93 10.32
N ASP A 346 5.65 -38.15 11.23
CA ASP A 346 4.27 -38.31 11.72
C ASP A 346 3.24 -37.95 10.63
N HIS A 347 3.68 -37.23 9.60
CA HIS A 347 2.88 -36.81 8.45
C HIS A 347 3.28 -37.54 7.18
N GLY A 348 3.98 -38.69 7.27
CA GLY A 348 4.30 -39.54 6.12
C GLY A 348 5.39 -39.00 5.20
N LEU A 349 6.29 -38.16 5.71
CA LEU A 349 7.47 -37.66 4.98
C LEU A 349 8.74 -38.30 5.53
N ASP A 350 9.66 -38.68 4.64
CA ASP A 350 11.02 -39.03 5.01
C ASP A 350 11.77 -37.76 5.44
N GLY A 351 11.87 -37.54 6.76
CA GLY A 351 12.52 -36.35 7.31
C GLY A 351 13.98 -36.18 6.88
N ALA A 352 14.71 -37.27 6.61
CA ALA A 352 16.11 -37.18 6.17
C ALA A 352 16.21 -36.73 4.70
N GLN A 353 15.33 -37.23 3.83
CA GLN A 353 15.25 -36.77 2.44
C GLN A 353 14.75 -35.33 2.36
N LEU A 354 13.74 -34.97 3.14
CA LEU A 354 13.22 -33.61 3.20
C LEU A 354 14.30 -32.62 3.68
N LEU A 355 15.05 -32.98 4.72
CA LEU A 355 16.16 -32.15 5.21
C LEU A 355 17.24 -31.96 4.15
N ALA A 356 17.61 -33.03 3.44
CA ALA A 356 18.59 -32.97 2.36
C ALA A 356 18.11 -32.07 1.20
N ALA A 357 16.84 -32.16 0.82
CA ALA A 357 16.26 -31.26 -0.18
C ALA A 357 16.33 -29.79 0.28
N LEU A 358 15.99 -29.51 1.55
CA LEU A 358 16.09 -28.16 2.11
C LEU A 358 17.53 -27.67 2.25
N ASP A 359 18.52 -28.54 2.43
CA ASP A 359 19.95 -28.17 2.36
C ASP A 359 20.33 -27.78 0.93
N ASP A 360 19.92 -28.58 -0.07
CA ASP A 360 20.22 -28.36 -1.48
C ASP A 360 19.56 -27.07 -2.03
N ALA A 361 18.38 -26.71 -1.53
CA ALA A 361 17.69 -25.46 -1.89
C ALA A 361 18.53 -24.20 -1.58
N ALA A 362 19.49 -24.24 -0.65
CA ALA A 362 20.42 -23.13 -0.39
C ALA A 362 21.33 -22.79 -1.59
N SER A 363 21.45 -23.69 -2.57
CA SER A 363 22.19 -23.47 -3.81
C SER A 363 21.40 -22.65 -4.84
N LEU A 364 20.08 -22.49 -4.64
CA LEU A 364 19.21 -21.67 -5.47
C LEU A 364 19.33 -20.21 -4.99
N ALA A 365 20.27 -19.46 -5.58
CA ALA A 365 20.72 -18.16 -5.08
C ALA A 365 19.62 -17.08 -4.87
N ASP A 366 18.44 -17.26 -5.46
CA ASP A 366 17.31 -16.33 -5.33
C ASP A 366 16.21 -16.83 -4.39
N VAL A 367 16.23 -18.09 -3.96
CA VAL A 367 15.27 -18.63 -2.99
C VAL A 367 15.63 -18.13 -1.58
N LEU A 368 14.64 -17.59 -0.88
CA LEU A 368 14.77 -16.99 0.45
C LEU A 368 14.11 -17.84 1.54
N GLY A 369 13.03 -18.55 1.21
CA GLY A 369 12.32 -19.42 2.14
C GLY A 369 11.61 -20.57 1.44
N VAL A 370 11.58 -21.72 2.10
CA VAL A 370 10.78 -22.89 1.70
C VAL A 370 10.01 -23.39 2.91
N LEU A 371 8.70 -23.53 2.79
CA LEU A 371 7.81 -24.08 3.81
C LEU A 371 7.08 -25.29 3.24
N VAL A 372 6.89 -26.31 4.07
CA VAL A 372 6.16 -27.52 3.75
C VAL A 372 5.11 -27.74 4.83
N VAL A 373 3.84 -27.76 4.42
CA VAL A 373 2.71 -28.06 5.30
C VAL A 373 2.02 -29.30 4.78
N ARG A 374 1.74 -30.25 5.66
CA ARG A 374 1.03 -31.49 5.31
C ARG A 374 0.04 -31.89 6.39
N HIS A 375 -1.18 -32.26 6.00
CA HIS A 375 -2.28 -32.51 6.94
C HIS A 375 -2.51 -31.32 7.89
N GLY A 376 -2.56 -30.11 7.34
CA GLY A 376 -2.73 -28.86 8.08
C GLY A 376 -1.61 -28.49 9.06
N THR A 377 -0.49 -29.23 9.09
CA THR A 377 0.62 -29.04 10.05
C THR A 377 1.89 -28.58 9.33
N LEU A 378 2.57 -27.58 9.87
CA LEU A 378 3.87 -27.12 9.38
C LEU A 378 4.95 -28.14 9.76
N VAL A 379 5.36 -28.96 8.80
CA VAL A 379 6.28 -30.08 9.03
C VAL A 379 7.74 -29.70 8.78
N ALA A 380 7.98 -28.70 7.94
CA ALA A 380 9.32 -28.13 7.76
C ALA A 380 9.25 -26.69 7.26
N GLU A 381 10.21 -25.89 7.70
CA GLU A 381 10.53 -24.61 7.09
C GLU A 381 12.04 -24.37 7.11
N ARG A 382 12.53 -23.63 6.12
CA ARG A 382 13.91 -23.15 6.10
C ARG A 382 14.01 -21.82 5.38
N TYR A 383 14.85 -20.96 5.93
CA TYR A 383 15.14 -19.64 5.38
C TYR A 383 16.63 -19.50 5.09
N TYR A 384 16.95 -18.73 4.05
CA TYR A 384 18.27 -18.63 3.47
C TYR A 384 18.71 -17.17 3.38
N HIS A 385 20.03 -16.96 3.26
CA HIS A 385 20.61 -15.65 2.94
C HIS A 385 20.25 -14.50 3.92
N GLY A 386 20.01 -14.83 5.20
CA GLY A 386 19.64 -13.85 6.23
C GLY A 386 18.16 -13.46 6.21
N TYR A 387 17.35 -14.10 5.38
CA TYR A 387 15.89 -14.02 5.43
C TYR A 387 15.37 -14.81 6.64
N ASP A 388 14.25 -14.39 7.22
CA ASP A 388 13.58 -15.09 8.31
C ASP A 388 12.06 -15.12 8.12
N ARG A 389 11.39 -15.92 8.95
CA ARG A 389 9.94 -16.18 8.87
C ARG A 389 9.04 -14.95 9.04
N ASN A 390 9.53 -13.91 9.72
CA ASN A 390 8.80 -12.71 10.05
C ASN A 390 8.99 -11.60 9.00
N ILE A 391 9.97 -11.73 8.10
CA ILE A 391 10.20 -10.77 7.03
C ILE A 391 9.12 -10.93 5.96
N ALA A 392 8.31 -9.88 5.77
CA ALA A 392 7.39 -9.80 4.65
C ALA A 392 8.14 -9.49 3.35
N GLY A 393 7.77 -10.18 2.27
CA GLY A 393 8.30 -9.97 0.94
C GLY A 393 7.19 -9.71 -0.06
N ASN A 394 7.51 -8.99 -1.15
CA ASN A 394 6.56 -8.76 -2.21
C ASN A 394 6.24 -10.09 -2.94
N ILE A 395 4.99 -10.53 -2.85
CA ILE A 395 4.54 -11.83 -3.39
C ILE A 395 4.20 -11.77 -4.88
N LYS A 396 4.29 -10.57 -5.48
CA LYS A 396 3.98 -10.31 -6.89
C LYS A 396 2.65 -10.97 -7.27
N SER A 397 2.57 -11.65 -8.41
CA SER A 397 1.33 -12.25 -8.92
C SER A 397 0.70 -13.35 -8.06
N VAL A 398 1.32 -13.80 -6.95
CA VAL A 398 0.58 -14.63 -5.97
C VAL A 398 -0.61 -13.85 -5.39
N SER A 399 -0.55 -12.51 -5.35
CA SER A 399 -1.66 -11.67 -4.92
C SER A 399 -2.94 -11.83 -5.74
N LYS A 400 -2.84 -12.32 -6.99
CA LYS A 400 -4.03 -12.65 -7.80
C LYS A 400 -4.82 -13.80 -7.18
N GLY A 401 -4.17 -14.75 -6.50
CA GLY A 401 -4.87 -15.77 -5.72
C GLY A 401 -5.66 -15.17 -4.55
N MET A 402 -5.16 -14.10 -3.94
CA MET A 402 -5.89 -13.35 -2.92
C MET A 402 -7.09 -12.61 -3.53
N LEU A 403 -6.91 -11.89 -4.65
CA LEU A 403 -8.02 -11.23 -5.34
C LEU A 403 -9.09 -12.24 -5.81
N SER A 404 -8.70 -13.48 -6.17
CA SER A 404 -9.63 -14.57 -6.51
C SER A 404 -10.57 -14.85 -5.34
N ALA A 405 -10.01 -15.03 -4.14
CA ALA A 405 -10.78 -15.23 -2.92
C ALA A 405 -11.73 -14.06 -2.65
N LEU A 406 -11.27 -12.81 -2.82
CA LEU A 406 -12.12 -11.62 -2.62
C LEU A 406 -13.34 -11.60 -3.55
N TYR A 407 -13.17 -11.99 -4.82
CA TYR A 407 -14.29 -12.09 -5.74
C TYR A 407 -15.26 -13.22 -5.40
N GLY A 408 -14.76 -14.34 -4.88
CA GLY A 408 -15.59 -15.43 -4.36
C GLY A 408 -16.47 -14.95 -3.20
N ILE A 409 -15.86 -14.23 -2.25
CA ILE A 409 -16.57 -13.60 -1.13
C ILE A 409 -17.60 -12.58 -1.64
N ALA A 410 -17.21 -11.67 -2.54
CA ALA A 410 -18.08 -10.62 -3.04
C ALA A 410 -19.30 -11.18 -3.81
N LEU A 411 -19.15 -12.30 -4.51
CA LEU A 411 -20.26 -13.00 -5.16
C LEU A 411 -21.18 -13.68 -4.13
N ASP A 412 -20.63 -14.30 -3.10
CA ASP A 412 -21.40 -14.94 -2.03
C ASP A 412 -22.19 -13.92 -1.20
N GLU A 413 -21.59 -12.75 -0.93
CA GLU A 413 -22.26 -11.61 -0.26
C GLU A 413 -23.25 -10.87 -1.17
N GLY A 414 -23.31 -11.20 -2.47
CA GLY A 414 -24.22 -10.58 -3.43
C GLY A 414 -23.83 -9.15 -3.85
N ILE A 415 -22.57 -8.75 -3.66
CA ILE A 415 -22.02 -7.48 -4.17
C ILE A 415 -22.01 -7.50 -5.71
N PHE A 416 -21.65 -8.65 -6.28
CA PHE A 416 -21.82 -8.95 -7.69
C PHE A 416 -22.95 -9.96 -7.85
N ALA A 417 -23.80 -9.79 -8.87
CA ALA A 417 -24.88 -10.74 -9.13
C ALA A 417 -24.34 -12.01 -9.80
N SER A 418 -23.32 -11.87 -10.65
CA SER A 418 -22.67 -12.97 -11.34
C SER A 418 -21.30 -12.57 -11.90
N VAL A 419 -20.45 -13.56 -12.18
CA VAL A 419 -19.26 -13.37 -13.03
C VAL A 419 -19.62 -12.91 -14.45
N ASP A 420 -20.88 -13.04 -14.87
CA ASP A 420 -21.35 -12.55 -16.16
C ASP A 420 -21.68 -11.06 -16.17
N ASP A 421 -21.61 -10.37 -15.03
CA ASP A 421 -21.94 -8.96 -14.95
C ASP A 421 -20.97 -8.14 -15.83
N PRO A 422 -21.48 -7.22 -16.68
CA PRO A 422 -20.63 -6.32 -17.44
C PRO A 422 -19.84 -5.40 -16.51
N VAL A 423 -18.52 -5.31 -16.71
CA VAL A 423 -17.63 -4.44 -15.93
C VAL A 423 -18.10 -2.98 -15.96
N ALA A 424 -18.70 -2.57 -17.09
CA ALA A 424 -19.27 -1.23 -17.27
C ALA A 424 -20.38 -0.87 -16.28
N GLN A 425 -21.05 -1.84 -15.66
CA GLN A 425 -22.05 -1.57 -14.61
C GLN A 425 -21.39 -1.13 -13.31
N HIS A 426 -20.16 -1.58 -13.07
CA HIS A 426 -19.40 -1.35 -11.85
C HIS A 426 -18.43 -0.16 -11.97
N LEU A 427 -18.05 0.20 -13.20
CA LEU A 427 -17.14 1.30 -13.51
C LEU A 427 -17.71 2.23 -14.61
N PRO A 428 -18.93 2.78 -14.44
CA PRO A 428 -19.66 3.45 -15.53
C PRO A 428 -18.91 4.65 -16.13
N GLU A 429 -18.17 5.40 -15.32
CA GLU A 429 -17.35 6.55 -15.74
C GLU A 429 -16.19 6.18 -16.67
N TYR A 430 -15.59 4.99 -16.49
CA TYR A 430 -14.53 4.51 -17.37
C TYR A 430 -15.07 4.03 -18.72
N PHE A 431 -16.32 3.57 -18.77
CA PHE A 431 -16.92 3.00 -19.98
C PHE A 431 -17.75 4.00 -20.79
N ALA A 432 -18.11 5.16 -20.23
CA ALA A 432 -19.03 6.13 -20.85
C ALA A 432 -18.70 6.48 -22.32
N GLU A 433 -17.41 6.64 -22.65
CA GLU A 433 -16.94 7.01 -23.99
C GLU A 433 -16.35 5.83 -24.78
N LEU A 434 -16.39 4.61 -24.21
CA LEU A 434 -15.86 3.42 -24.86
C LEU A 434 -16.86 2.80 -25.84
N SER A 435 -16.33 2.05 -26.81
CA SER A 435 -17.14 1.44 -27.85
C SER A 435 -18.15 0.42 -27.28
N PRO A 436 -19.30 0.20 -27.93
CA PRO A 436 -20.27 -0.82 -27.53
C PRO A 436 -19.70 -2.25 -27.47
N ALA A 437 -18.55 -2.51 -28.09
CA ALA A 437 -17.85 -3.79 -27.99
C ALA A 437 -17.12 -3.93 -26.64
N LYS A 438 -16.46 -2.86 -26.16
CA LYS A 438 -15.80 -2.86 -24.85
C LYS A 438 -16.81 -2.95 -23.69
N GLN A 439 -18.00 -2.40 -23.87
CA GLN A 439 -19.12 -2.53 -22.93
C GLN A 439 -19.54 -4.01 -22.65
N GLN A 440 -19.08 -4.96 -23.46
CA GLN A 440 -19.40 -6.39 -23.32
C GLN A 440 -18.38 -7.16 -22.47
N ILE A 441 -17.28 -6.54 -22.03
CA ILE A 441 -16.32 -7.18 -21.13
C ILE A 441 -17.02 -7.47 -19.80
N ARG A 442 -16.96 -8.73 -19.35
CA ARG A 442 -17.58 -9.21 -18.10
C ARG A 442 -16.56 -9.35 -16.98
N LEU A 443 -17.00 -9.39 -15.74
CA LEU A 443 -16.14 -9.67 -14.59
C LEU A 443 -15.36 -10.98 -14.80
N GLY A 444 -16.04 -12.03 -15.25
CA GLY A 444 -15.43 -13.33 -15.55
C GLY A 444 -14.32 -13.24 -16.61
N ASP A 445 -14.37 -12.28 -17.54
CA ASP A 445 -13.30 -12.06 -18.51
C ASP A 445 -12.06 -11.46 -17.84
N LEU A 446 -12.22 -10.60 -16.83
CA LEU A 446 -11.10 -10.08 -16.03
C LEU A 446 -10.46 -11.21 -15.21
N LEU A 447 -11.30 -11.96 -14.48
CA LEU A 447 -10.92 -13.05 -13.59
C LEU A 447 -10.19 -14.19 -14.30
N THR A 448 -10.42 -14.33 -15.60
CA THR A 448 -9.87 -15.42 -16.41
C THR A 448 -8.90 -14.95 -17.50
N MET A 449 -8.49 -13.67 -17.47
CA MET A 449 -7.52 -13.10 -18.42
C MET A 449 -7.98 -13.14 -19.89
N ARG A 450 -9.28 -12.91 -20.15
CA ARG A 450 -9.89 -12.98 -21.48
C ARG A 450 -10.56 -11.66 -21.90
N GLY A 451 -10.04 -10.52 -21.44
CA GLY A 451 -10.62 -9.20 -21.77
C GLY A 451 -10.54 -8.77 -23.24
N GLY A 452 -9.71 -9.44 -24.05
CA GLY A 452 -9.56 -9.19 -25.50
C GLY A 452 -8.82 -7.90 -25.88
N LEU A 453 -8.23 -7.22 -24.90
CA LEU A 453 -7.47 -5.99 -25.06
C LEU A 453 -6.04 -6.30 -25.54
N GLU A 454 -5.46 -5.41 -26.35
CA GLU A 454 -4.09 -5.53 -26.85
C GLU A 454 -3.08 -5.36 -25.71
N TRP A 455 -2.80 -6.46 -25.01
CA TRP A 455 -1.95 -6.50 -23.83
C TRP A 455 -0.66 -7.28 -24.07
N ASN A 456 0.38 -6.89 -23.35
CA ASN A 456 1.60 -7.69 -23.15
C ASN A 456 2.35 -7.27 -21.88
N GLU A 457 2.94 -8.27 -21.23
CA GLU A 457 3.76 -8.11 -20.03
C GLU A 457 5.23 -7.84 -20.41
N GLY A 458 5.90 -6.86 -19.78
CA GLY A 458 7.36 -6.67 -19.88
C GLY A 458 7.89 -5.21 -20.02
N PRO A 459 9.23 -5.04 -20.12
CA PRO A 459 9.90 -3.75 -20.39
C PRO A 459 9.84 -3.28 -21.83
N GLY A 460 9.30 -2.07 -22.02
CA GLY A 460 9.03 -1.50 -23.34
C GLY A 460 7.70 -1.96 -23.95
N TYR A 461 6.88 -2.65 -23.16
CA TYR A 461 5.58 -3.21 -23.51
C TYR A 461 4.44 -2.47 -22.79
N VAL A 462 3.18 -2.85 -23.05
CA VAL A 462 1.95 -2.17 -22.61
C VAL A 462 1.87 -2.06 -21.08
N SER A 463 2.26 -3.10 -20.35
CA SER A 463 2.36 -3.07 -18.87
C SER A 463 3.28 -1.96 -18.34
N GLY A 464 4.43 -1.70 -18.97
CA GLY A 464 5.29 -0.56 -18.60
C GLY A 464 4.66 0.80 -18.92
N GLY A 465 3.82 0.87 -19.94
CA GLY A 465 3.01 2.04 -20.26
C GLY A 465 1.95 2.33 -19.18
N MET A 466 1.30 1.28 -18.67
CA MET A 466 0.32 1.39 -17.57
C MET A 466 0.97 2.04 -16.35
N VAL A 467 2.14 1.55 -15.95
CA VAL A 467 2.87 2.02 -14.76
C VAL A 467 3.26 3.48 -14.83
N ALA A 468 3.51 3.99 -16.04
CA ALA A 468 3.82 5.39 -16.27
C ALA A 468 2.56 6.24 -16.51
N ALA A 469 1.38 5.63 -16.55
CA ALA A 469 0.12 6.32 -16.78
C ALA A 469 -0.41 6.93 -15.47
N PRO A 470 -1.07 8.09 -15.54
CA PRO A 470 -1.69 8.73 -14.38
C PRO A 470 -3.02 8.06 -13.96
N ASP A 471 -3.48 7.04 -14.67
CA ASP A 471 -4.73 6.33 -14.44
C ASP A 471 -4.60 4.94 -15.10
N PHE A 472 -4.36 3.90 -14.30
CA PHE A 472 -4.13 2.55 -14.80
C PHE A 472 -5.40 1.96 -15.42
N CYS A 473 -6.56 2.14 -14.78
CA CYS A 473 -7.85 1.67 -15.28
C CYS A 473 -8.16 2.24 -16.66
N ARG A 474 -8.03 3.56 -16.83
CA ARG A 474 -8.24 4.22 -18.12
C ARG A 474 -7.22 3.76 -19.16
N PHE A 475 -5.94 3.68 -18.78
CA PHE A 475 -4.90 3.19 -19.68
C PHE A 475 -5.25 1.80 -20.22
N VAL A 476 -5.60 0.86 -19.34
CA VAL A 476 -5.96 -0.52 -19.70
C VAL A 476 -7.20 -0.53 -20.57
N LEU A 477 -8.29 0.09 -20.11
CA LEU A 477 -9.58 0.04 -20.80
C LEU A 477 -9.60 0.78 -22.14
N GLU A 478 -8.70 1.74 -22.37
CA GLU A 478 -8.55 2.45 -23.65
C GLU A 478 -7.74 1.67 -24.70
N LEU A 479 -7.00 0.62 -24.31
CA LEU A 479 -6.24 -0.22 -25.25
C LEU A 479 -7.12 -0.78 -26.38
N PRO A 480 -6.59 -0.96 -27.60
CA PRO A 480 -7.35 -1.55 -28.70
C PRO A 480 -7.96 -2.90 -28.32
N LEU A 481 -9.22 -3.12 -28.68
CA LEU A 481 -9.87 -4.43 -28.58
C LEU A 481 -9.49 -5.25 -29.82
N VAL A 482 -8.61 -6.23 -29.65
CA VAL A 482 -8.05 -7.04 -30.74
C VAL A 482 -8.67 -8.42 -30.83
N GLU A 483 -9.34 -8.87 -29.76
CA GLU A 483 -10.07 -10.13 -29.71
C GLU A 483 -11.47 -9.91 -29.12
N THR A 484 -12.36 -10.88 -29.31
CA THR A 484 -13.69 -10.84 -28.67
C THR A 484 -13.52 -11.11 -27.16
N PRO A 485 -14.11 -10.31 -26.25
CA PRO A 485 -14.09 -10.60 -24.83
C PRO A 485 -14.57 -12.03 -24.53
N GLY A 486 -13.88 -12.71 -23.63
CA GLY A 486 -14.15 -14.08 -23.23
C GLY A 486 -13.60 -15.17 -24.15
N THR A 487 -12.92 -14.84 -25.27
CA THR A 487 -12.51 -15.88 -26.23
C THR A 487 -11.05 -16.29 -26.17
N VAL A 488 -10.12 -15.36 -26.01
CA VAL A 488 -8.67 -15.62 -26.05
C VAL A 488 -8.04 -15.25 -24.72
N PHE A 489 -7.21 -16.16 -24.20
CA PHE A 489 -6.41 -15.91 -23.01
C PHE A 489 -5.20 -15.03 -23.36
N GLU A 490 -5.04 -13.94 -22.63
CA GLU A 490 -3.85 -13.07 -22.63
C GLU A 490 -3.57 -12.62 -21.20
N TYR A 491 -2.47 -13.09 -20.61
CA TYR A 491 -2.17 -12.83 -19.20
C TYR A 491 -1.99 -11.33 -18.95
N SER A 492 -2.85 -10.74 -18.11
CA SER A 492 -2.88 -9.29 -17.94
C SER A 492 -3.00 -8.83 -16.49
N THR A 493 -1.92 -8.21 -16.00
CA THR A 493 -1.93 -7.46 -14.73
C THR A 493 -2.84 -6.24 -14.81
N GLY A 494 -3.04 -5.67 -16.00
CA GLY A 494 -4.02 -4.61 -16.23
C GLY A 494 -5.45 -5.04 -15.94
N LEU A 495 -5.86 -6.22 -16.42
CA LEU A 495 -7.22 -6.74 -16.15
C LEU A 495 -7.45 -6.98 -14.65
N THR A 496 -6.42 -7.45 -13.92
CA THR A 496 -6.54 -7.60 -12.46
C THR A 496 -6.62 -6.27 -11.72
N HIS A 497 -6.01 -5.22 -12.26
CA HIS A 497 -6.15 -3.87 -11.70
C HIS A 497 -7.56 -3.32 -11.89
N VAL A 498 -8.14 -3.48 -13.09
CA VAL A 498 -9.54 -3.14 -13.36
C VAL A 498 -10.49 -3.93 -12.45
N ALA A 499 -10.17 -5.18 -12.13
CA ALA A 499 -10.93 -5.98 -11.17
C ALA A 499 -10.85 -5.41 -9.74
N SER A 500 -9.66 -4.96 -9.30
CA SER A 500 -9.53 -4.27 -8.00
C SER A 500 -10.39 -3.01 -7.93
N ALA A 501 -10.38 -2.19 -8.98
CA ALA A 501 -11.21 -1.00 -9.06
C ALA A 501 -12.72 -1.34 -9.02
N ALA A 502 -13.16 -2.33 -9.81
CA ALA A 502 -14.55 -2.76 -9.83
C ALA A 502 -15.02 -3.30 -8.46
N LEU A 503 -14.17 -4.04 -7.74
CA LEU A 503 -14.44 -4.48 -6.37
C LEU A 503 -14.55 -3.29 -5.41
N THR A 504 -13.65 -2.32 -5.51
CA THR A 504 -13.67 -1.11 -4.68
C THR A 504 -14.99 -0.35 -4.87
N GLU A 505 -15.33 -0.01 -6.12
CA GLU A 505 -16.54 0.76 -6.43
C GLU A 505 -17.84 0.01 -6.09
N SER A 506 -17.87 -1.31 -6.24
CA SER A 506 -19.09 -2.10 -5.99
C SER A 506 -19.31 -2.41 -4.51
N SER A 507 -18.24 -2.62 -3.75
CA SER A 507 -18.33 -2.91 -2.31
C SER A 507 -18.47 -1.65 -1.46
N GLY A 508 -17.93 -0.52 -1.93
CA GLY A 508 -17.83 0.73 -1.16
C GLY A 508 -16.66 0.77 -0.17
N ASP A 509 -15.91 -0.33 -0.06
CA ASP A 509 -14.66 -0.45 0.70
C ASP A 509 -13.49 -0.41 -0.29
N THR A 510 -12.31 0.06 0.11
CA THR A 510 -11.10 -0.19 -0.71
C THR A 510 -10.82 -1.70 -0.79
N THR A 511 -10.15 -2.15 -1.86
CA THR A 511 -9.77 -3.58 -1.98
C THR A 511 -8.99 -4.09 -0.76
N ARG A 512 -8.12 -3.27 -0.13
CA ARG A 512 -7.38 -3.63 1.08
C ARG A 512 -8.28 -3.77 2.30
N GLU A 513 -9.22 -2.85 2.52
CA GLU A 513 -10.20 -2.94 3.62
C GLU A 513 -11.15 -4.13 3.46
N PHE A 514 -11.64 -4.34 2.24
CA PHE A 514 -12.46 -5.49 1.90
C PHE A 514 -11.70 -6.79 2.20
N ALA A 515 -10.44 -6.88 1.75
CA ALA A 515 -9.57 -8.00 2.04
C ALA A 515 -9.32 -8.19 3.53
N ARG A 516 -8.97 -7.11 4.26
CA ARG A 516 -8.69 -7.15 5.69
C ARG A 516 -9.85 -7.81 6.44
N ALA A 517 -11.04 -7.25 6.28
CA ALA A 517 -12.21 -7.67 7.04
C ALA A 517 -12.72 -9.08 6.65
N ARG A 518 -12.75 -9.42 5.36
CA ARG A 518 -13.38 -10.68 4.91
C ARG A 518 -12.42 -11.84 4.67
N LEU A 519 -11.12 -11.57 4.51
CA LEU A 519 -10.13 -12.60 4.15
C LEU A 519 -8.94 -12.61 5.10
N LEU A 520 -8.25 -11.49 5.30
CA LEU A 520 -6.96 -11.49 5.99
C LEU A 520 -7.11 -11.69 7.49
N GLU A 521 -8.02 -10.96 8.15
CA GLU A 521 -8.26 -11.13 9.59
C GLU A 521 -8.83 -12.52 9.94
N PRO A 522 -9.84 -13.05 9.22
CA PRO A 522 -10.31 -14.43 9.41
C PRO A 522 -9.18 -15.47 9.32
N LEU A 523 -8.21 -15.25 8.43
CA LEU A 523 -7.07 -16.15 8.26
C LEU A 523 -5.88 -15.82 9.16
N GLY A 524 -5.92 -14.74 9.95
CA GLY A 524 -4.77 -14.28 10.73
C GLY A 524 -3.55 -13.93 9.87
N ILE A 525 -3.79 -13.41 8.65
CA ILE A 525 -2.78 -12.95 7.69
C ILE A 525 -2.55 -11.44 7.89
N SER A 526 -1.29 -11.01 7.73
CA SER A 526 -0.93 -9.60 7.67
C SER A 526 -0.32 -9.24 6.31
N THR A 527 -0.71 -8.08 5.78
CA THR A 527 -0.12 -7.48 4.57
C THR A 527 0.40 -6.09 4.92
N PRO A 528 1.62 -5.97 5.47
CA PRO A 528 2.14 -4.70 6.01
C PRO A 528 2.36 -3.63 4.93
N ARG A 529 2.28 -4.01 3.65
CA ARG A 529 2.35 -3.08 2.53
C ARG A 529 1.54 -3.60 1.35
N TRP A 530 0.75 -2.71 0.76
CA TRP A 530 0.06 -2.91 -0.50
C TRP A 530 0.05 -1.60 -1.27
N ASP A 531 0.69 -1.56 -2.44
CA ASP A 531 0.84 -0.31 -3.18
C ASP A 531 -0.48 0.09 -3.91
N LEU A 532 -0.73 1.39 -4.00
CA LEU A 532 -1.81 2.02 -4.77
C LEU A 532 -1.35 2.33 -6.21
N SER A 533 -2.29 2.33 -7.16
CA SER A 533 -2.12 2.97 -8.47
C SER A 533 -2.47 4.45 -8.39
N PRO A 534 -2.01 5.33 -9.31
CA PRO A 534 -2.17 6.79 -9.25
C PRO A 534 -3.61 7.35 -9.28
N GLU A 535 -4.61 6.50 -9.55
CA GLU A 535 -6.03 6.83 -9.45
C GLU A 535 -6.71 6.31 -8.16
N GLY A 536 -5.95 5.74 -7.22
CA GLY A 536 -6.43 5.46 -5.86
C GLY A 536 -6.93 4.04 -5.62
N TYR A 537 -6.66 3.13 -6.53
CA TYR A 537 -7.00 1.71 -6.35
C TYR A 537 -5.77 0.91 -5.94
N PHE A 538 -5.90 0.06 -4.94
CA PHE A 538 -4.86 -0.91 -4.60
C PHE A 538 -4.55 -1.80 -5.80
N VAL A 539 -3.27 -1.99 -6.11
CA VAL A 539 -2.84 -2.74 -7.29
C VAL A 539 -3.34 -4.19 -7.20
N GLY A 540 -4.27 -4.57 -8.07
CA GLY A 540 -5.00 -5.84 -7.95
C GLY A 540 -4.21 -7.11 -8.27
N GLY A 541 -3.05 -6.98 -8.93
CA GLY A 541 -2.32 -8.12 -9.46
C GLY A 541 -0.86 -8.23 -9.04
N ALA A 542 -0.38 -7.35 -8.17
CA ALA A 542 1.01 -7.28 -7.72
C ALA A 542 1.11 -6.41 -6.44
N GLU A 543 2.34 -6.14 -6.01
CA GLU A 543 2.66 -5.14 -4.96
C GLU A 543 2.04 -5.36 -3.59
N VAL A 544 1.64 -6.60 -3.29
CA VAL A 544 1.27 -7.05 -1.94
C VAL A 544 2.49 -7.64 -1.26
N TRP A 545 2.73 -7.24 -0.02
CA TRP A 545 3.79 -7.78 0.82
C TRP A 545 3.20 -8.70 1.86
N MET A 546 3.78 -9.90 2.03
CA MET A 546 3.26 -10.93 2.91
C MET A 546 4.39 -11.80 3.46
N ARG A 547 4.22 -12.32 4.69
CA ARG A 547 5.17 -13.27 5.28
C ARG A 547 5.02 -14.66 4.64
N PRO A 548 6.09 -15.48 4.58
CA PRO A 548 6.01 -16.84 4.06
C PRO A 548 4.93 -17.71 4.73
N ARG A 549 4.79 -17.61 6.07
CA ARG A 549 3.77 -18.35 6.83
C ARG A 549 2.34 -17.88 6.55
N ASP A 550 2.16 -16.61 6.19
CA ASP A 550 0.87 -16.05 5.79
C ASP A 550 0.49 -16.49 4.36
N MET A 551 1.47 -16.57 3.44
CA MET A 551 1.26 -17.18 2.13
C MET A 551 0.78 -18.64 2.26
N ALA A 552 1.33 -19.40 3.22
CA ALA A 552 0.89 -20.77 3.50
C ALA A 552 -0.56 -20.83 4.03
N ARG A 553 -1.04 -19.79 4.73
CA ARG A 553 -2.45 -19.72 5.18
C ARG A 553 -3.40 -19.51 4.00
N LEU A 554 -3.04 -18.64 3.06
CA LEU A 554 -3.78 -18.48 1.81
C LEU A 554 -3.83 -19.80 1.03
N GLY A 555 -2.71 -20.52 0.92
CA GLY A 555 -2.67 -21.84 0.30
C GLY A 555 -3.55 -22.88 1.01
N GLN A 556 -3.48 -22.94 2.35
CA GLN A 556 -4.25 -23.88 3.15
C GLN A 556 -5.76 -23.65 3.03
N LEU A 557 -6.22 -22.40 2.90
CA LEU A 557 -7.64 -22.11 2.65
C LEU A 557 -8.17 -22.83 1.41
N TYR A 558 -7.43 -22.79 0.31
CA TYR A 558 -7.81 -23.47 -0.93
C TYR A 558 -7.66 -25.00 -0.81
N LEU A 559 -6.61 -25.48 -0.13
CA LEU A 559 -6.39 -26.90 0.10
C LEU A 559 -7.52 -27.55 0.92
N GLU A 560 -8.08 -26.81 1.88
CA GLU A 560 -9.19 -27.23 2.76
C GLU A 560 -10.59 -26.92 2.17
N GLY A 561 -10.67 -26.59 0.88
CA GLY A 561 -11.96 -26.38 0.22
C GLY A 561 -12.72 -25.12 0.68
N GLY A 562 -12.00 -24.11 1.18
CA GLY A 562 -12.58 -22.80 1.53
C GLY A 562 -12.98 -22.65 2.99
N THR A 563 -12.82 -23.69 3.81
CA THR A 563 -13.03 -23.65 5.26
C THR A 563 -11.72 -23.86 5.99
N LEU A 564 -11.28 -22.90 6.81
CA LEU A 564 -10.05 -23.00 7.59
C LEU A 564 -10.35 -22.71 9.07
N ASP A 565 -9.79 -23.51 9.99
CA ASP A 565 -10.02 -23.41 11.45
C ASP A 565 -11.50 -23.36 11.87
N GLY A 566 -12.38 -24.01 11.10
CA GLY A 566 -13.82 -24.00 11.32
C GLY A 566 -14.54 -22.75 10.82
N GLN A 567 -13.84 -21.83 10.16
CA GLN A 567 -14.42 -20.67 9.48
C GLN A 567 -14.56 -20.94 7.99
N ALA A 568 -15.79 -20.90 7.48
CA ALA A 568 -16.06 -20.95 6.05
C ALA A 568 -15.85 -19.55 5.47
N VAL A 569 -14.75 -19.36 4.72
CA VAL A 569 -14.38 -18.08 4.09
C VAL A 569 -14.70 -18.10 2.61
N LEU A 570 -14.54 -19.24 1.94
CA LEU A 570 -14.93 -19.44 0.55
C LEU A 570 -15.90 -20.61 0.44
N THR A 571 -16.80 -20.53 -0.53
CA THR A 571 -17.64 -21.67 -0.89
C THR A 571 -16.79 -22.75 -1.57
N PRO A 572 -17.05 -24.05 -1.32
CA PRO A 572 -16.36 -25.14 -2.01
C PRO A 572 -16.48 -25.03 -3.53
N GLU A 573 -17.63 -24.53 -4.03
CA GLU A 573 -17.87 -24.29 -5.44
C GLU A 573 -16.91 -23.24 -6.02
N TRP A 574 -16.61 -22.16 -5.28
CA TRP A 574 -15.65 -21.16 -5.72
C TRP A 574 -14.21 -21.70 -5.73
N VAL A 575 -13.85 -22.51 -4.73
CA VAL A 575 -12.54 -23.17 -4.69
C VAL A 575 -12.38 -24.11 -5.89
N GLU A 576 -13.39 -24.94 -6.18
CA GLU A 576 -13.38 -25.82 -7.35
C GLU A 576 -13.30 -25.01 -8.66
N LEU A 577 -14.09 -23.94 -8.80
CA LEU A 577 -14.05 -23.05 -9.96
C LEU A 577 -12.67 -22.41 -10.15
N SER A 578 -12.04 -22.00 -9.05
CA SER A 578 -10.74 -21.35 -9.07
C SER A 578 -9.61 -22.32 -9.42
N ALA A 579 -9.66 -23.53 -8.85
CA ALA A 579 -8.62 -24.54 -8.95
C ALA A 579 -8.72 -25.41 -10.21
N ASN A 580 -9.90 -25.48 -10.85
CA ASN A 580 -10.12 -26.24 -12.07
C ASN A 580 -9.75 -25.40 -13.30
N PRO A 581 -8.59 -25.63 -13.93
CA PRO A 581 -8.09 -24.77 -14.97
C PRO A 581 -8.49 -25.34 -16.33
N TRP A 582 -9.53 -24.79 -16.94
CA TRP A 582 -10.05 -25.24 -18.25
C TRP A 582 -9.72 -24.29 -19.40
N ILE A 583 -9.02 -23.18 -19.12
CA ILE A 583 -8.70 -22.18 -20.15
C ILE A 583 -7.29 -22.44 -20.68
N PRO A 584 -7.14 -22.80 -21.97
CA PRO A 584 -5.83 -23.10 -22.53
C PRO A 584 -4.98 -21.84 -22.68
N GLU A 585 -3.73 -21.91 -22.21
CA GLU A 585 -2.69 -20.93 -22.49
C GLU A 585 -1.84 -21.36 -23.70
N ALA A 586 -1.22 -20.39 -24.38
CA ALA A 586 -0.23 -20.68 -25.43
C ALA A 586 0.99 -21.48 -24.94
N SER A 587 1.28 -21.42 -23.63
CA SER A 587 2.36 -22.16 -22.97
C SER A 587 2.09 -23.67 -22.83
N GLY A 588 0.88 -24.12 -23.20
CA GLY A 588 0.43 -25.51 -23.01
C GLY A 588 -0.03 -25.83 -21.58
N ARG A 589 -0.08 -24.81 -20.70
CA ARG A 589 -0.73 -24.88 -19.38
C ARG A 589 -2.19 -24.49 -19.50
N THR A 590 -2.95 -24.70 -18.44
CA THR A 590 -4.31 -24.20 -18.33
C THR A 590 -4.45 -23.28 -17.13
N TYR A 591 -5.45 -22.41 -17.20
CA TYR A 591 -5.73 -21.37 -16.23
C TYR A 591 -7.17 -21.48 -15.69
N GLY A 592 -7.33 -21.29 -14.38
CA GLY A 592 -8.62 -21.16 -13.68
C GLY A 592 -8.91 -19.71 -13.33
N VAL A 593 -9.46 -19.45 -12.14
CA VAL A 593 -9.53 -18.08 -11.59
C VAL A 593 -8.25 -17.78 -10.84
N TRP A 594 -7.24 -17.38 -11.61
CA TRP A 594 -5.90 -16.99 -11.15
C TRP A 594 -5.00 -18.10 -10.56
N TRP A 595 -5.40 -19.37 -10.70
CA TRP A 595 -4.59 -20.56 -10.43
C TRP A 595 -4.27 -21.34 -11.72
N ARG A 596 -3.18 -22.13 -11.70
CA ARG A 596 -2.70 -22.92 -12.84
C ARG A 596 -2.54 -24.39 -12.45
N GLU A 597 -2.82 -25.32 -13.36
CA GLU A 597 -2.38 -26.71 -13.18
C GLU A 597 -0.95 -26.92 -13.64
N ARG A 598 -0.34 -27.98 -13.11
CA ARG A 598 0.90 -28.53 -13.64
C ARG A 598 0.96 -30.02 -13.37
N PRO A 599 1.29 -30.84 -14.38
CA PRO A 599 1.64 -32.22 -14.13
C PRO A 599 3.03 -32.34 -13.49
N TRP A 600 3.19 -33.25 -12.53
CA TRP A 600 4.48 -33.55 -11.90
C TRP A 600 4.84 -35.02 -12.07
N ALA A 601 6.12 -35.31 -12.28
CA ALA A 601 6.58 -36.68 -12.46
C ALA A 601 6.49 -37.46 -11.15
N SER A 602 6.77 -36.80 -10.03
CA SER A 602 6.74 -37.39 -8.69
C SER A 602 5.34 -37.41 -8.06
N TYR A 603 4.32 -36.83 -8.69
CA TYR A 603 2.95 -36.75 -8.17
C TYR A 603 1.91 -37.44 -9.09
N PRO A 604 1.52 -38.69 -8.81
CA PRO A 604 0.68 -39.47 -9.73
C PRO A 604 -0.76 -38.98 -9.89
N ALA A 605 -1.32 -38.26 -8.91
CA ALA A 605 -2.73 -37.85 -8.92
C ALA A 605 -3.03 -36.76 -9.96
N GLN A 606 -2.03 -35.92 -10.27
CA GLN A 606 -2.12 -34.85 -11.29
C GLN A 606 -3.26 -33.84 -11.06
N ASP A 607 -3.74 -33.70 -9.83
CA ASP A 607 -4.75 -32.71 -9.40
C ASP A 607 -4.11 -31.48 -8.72
N SER A 608 -2.82 -31.25 -8.94
CA SER A 608 -2.09 -30.14 -8.31
C SER A 608 -2.32 -28.83 -9.05
N TYR A 609 -2.38 -27.75 -8.28
CA TYR A 609 -2.48 -26.40 -8.81
C TYR A 609 -1.59 -25.44 -8.01
N PHE A 610 -1.27 -24.29 -8.60
CA PHE A 610 -0.32 -23.36 -8.00
C PHE A 610 -0.58 -21.89 -8.37
N ALA A 611 -0.14 -21.02 -7.47
CA ALA A 611 0.00 -19.58 -7.71
C ALA A 611 1.47 -19.26 -7.94
N TRP A 612 1.76 -18.37 -8.89
CA TRP A 612 3.12 -17.99 -9.26
C TRP A 612 3.28 -16.48 -9.36
N GLY A 613 4.16 -15.95 -8.51
CA GLY A 613 4.64 -14.58 -8.52
C GLY A 613 6.03 -14.46 -9.16
N TYR A 614 6.22 -13.33 -9.82
CA TYR A 614 7.49 -12.96 -10.43
C TYR A 614 8.68 -13.09 -9.45
N GLY A 615 9.82 -13.55 -9.95
CA GLY A 615 11.03 -13.79 -9.15
C GLY A 615 11.06 -15.13 -8.41
N GLY A 616 9.99 -15.93 -8.47
CA GLY A 616 9.95 -17.27 -7.87
C GLY A 616 9.16 -17.34 -6.57
N GLN A 617 8.11 -16.54 -6.44
CA GLN A 617 7.15 -16.66 -5.35
C GLN A 617 6.14 -17.75 -5.73
N PHE A 618 5.97 -18.77 -4.91
CA PHE A 618 5.06 -19.88 -5.22
C PHE A 618 4.26 -20.33 -4.02
N ILE A 619 3.02 -20.72 -4.30
CA ILE A 619 2.21 -21.60 -3.47
C ILE A 619 1.87 -22.80 -4.36
N PHE A 620 2.42 -23.98 -4.04
CA PHE A 620 2.08 -25.24 -4.71
C PHE A 620 1.14 -26.05 -3.83
N LEU A 621 0.03 -26.53 -4.41
CA LEU A 621 -0.99 -27.29 -3.70
C LEU A 621 -1.14 -28.67 -4.35
N PHE A 622 -1.14 -29.73 -3.52
CA PHE A 622 -1.24 -31.14 -3.91
C PHE A 622 -2.40 -31.79 -3.14
N PRO A 623 -3.66 -31.63 -3.59
CA PRO A 623 -4.86 -32.00 -2.84
C PRO A 623 -4.92 -33.48 -2.44
N SER A 624 -4.65 -34.40 -3.37
CA SER A 624 -4.64 -35.84 -3.08
C SER A 624 -3.57 -36.26 -2.06
N TRP A 625 -2.57 -35.43 -1.78
CA TRP A 625 -1.57 -35.66 -0.73
C TRP A 625 -1.77 -34.79 0.51
N ASP A 626 -2.77 -33.91 0.51
CA ASP A 626 -3.00 -32.89 1.54
C ASP A 626 -1.68 -32.19 1.92
N LEU A 627 -0.99 -31.72 0.88
CA LEU A 627 0.35 -31.16 0.93
C LEU A 627 0.38 -29.81 0.24
N GLN A 628 1.06 -28.84 0.86
CA GLN A 628 1.45 -27.61 0.19
C GLN A 628 2.94 -27.29 0.39
N VAL A 629 3.49 -26.60 -0.61
CA VAL A 629 4.85 -26.08 -0.58
C VAL A 629 4.81 -24.60 -0.93
N VAL A 630 5.32 -23.76 -0.03
CA VAL A 630 5.49 -22.33 -0.27
C VAL A 630 6.97 -22.04 -0.52
N VAL A 631 7.25 -21.26 -1.55
CA VAL A 631 8.60 -20.78 -1.85
C VAL A 631 8.55 -19.25 -1.94
N THR A 632 9.38 -18.58 -1.14
CA THR A 632 9.65 -17.14 -1.29
C THR A 632 11.03 -16.94 -1.88
N SER A 633 11.17 -15.94 -2.73
CA SER A 633 12.40 -15.64 -3.46
C SER A 633 12.63 -14.13 -3.56
N LYS A 634 13.80 -13.70 -4.05
CA LYS A 634 14.03 -12.28 -4.35
C LYS A 634 13.02 -11.77 -5.37
N TRP A 635 12.26 -10.75 -4.98
CA TRP A 635 11.18 -10.20 -5.81
C TRP A 635 11.69 -9.32 -6.97
N ASN A 636 12.93 -8.84 -6.92
CA ASN A 636 13.51 -7.84 -7.83
C ASN A 636 14.60 -8.38 -8.78
N VAL A 637 14.42 -9.60 -9.28
CA VAL A 637 15.34 -10.20 -10.27
C VAL A 637 15.04 -9.71 -11.70
N SER A 638 15.94 -9.97 -12.66
CA SER A 638 15.70 -9.67 -14.07
C SER A 638 14.79 -10.71 -14.76
N GLY A 639 14.14 -10.36 -15.88
CA GLY A 639 13.17 -11.24 -16.57
C GLY A 639 13.70 -12.64 -16.87
N THR A 640 14.91 -12.72 -17.45
CA THR A 640 15.59 -14.00 -17.73
C THR A 640 15.96 -14.76 -16.45
N ALA A 641 16.35 -14.06 -15.39
CA ALA A 641 16.63 -14.67 -14.09
C ALA A 641 15.35 -15.22 -13.45
N SER A 642 14.21 -14.55 -13.58
CA SER A 642 12.93 -15.03 -13.05
C SER A 642 12.46 -16.33 -13.71
N GLY A 643 12.57 -16.45 -15.04
CA GLY A 643 12.21 -17.69 -15.74
C GLY A 643 13.14 -18.87 -15.37
N ALA A 644 14.43 -18.59 -15.25
CA ALA A 644 15.41 -19.57 -14.79
C ALA A 644 15.17 -19.99 -13.33
N ALA A 645 14.86 -19.05 -12.44
CA ALA A 645 14.50 -19.32 -11.05
C ALA A 645 13.25 -20.19 -10.95
N ALA A 646 12.18 -19.86 -11.69
CA ALA A 646 10.98 -20.68 -11.73
C ALA A 646 11.27 -22.12 -12.19
N THR A 647 12.02 -22.28 -13.28
CA THR A 647 12.41 -23.61 -13.78
C THR A 647 13.20 -24.41 -12.74
N ALA A 648 14.15 -23.77 -12.06
CA ALA A 648 14.95 -24.40 -11.01
C ALA A 648 14.10 -24.79 -9.79
N ILE A 649 13.17 -23.93 -9.37
CA ILE A 649 12.23 -24.21 -8.27
C ILE A 649 11.30 -25.38 -8.63
N PHE A 650 10.75 -25.42 -9.84
CA PHE A 650 9.95 -26.57 -10.29
C PHE A 650 10.76 -27.88 -10.26
N ALA A 651 11.99 -27.87 -10.75
CA ALA A 651 12.85 -29.04 -10.73
C ALA A 651 13.21 -29.47 -9.29
N PHE A 652 13.48 -28.50 -8.41
CA PHE A 652 13.72 -28.75 -6.98
C PHE A 652 12.51 -29.40 -6.32
N VAL A 653 11.31 -28.84 -6.49
CA VAL A 653 10.09 -29.39 -5.90
C VAL A 653 9.84 -30.81 -6.43
N ASP A 654 9.87 -31.02 -7.75
CA ASP A 654 9.56 -32.34 -8.34
C ASP A 654 10.59 -33.42 -8.01
N GLN A 655 11.88 -33.10 -8.14
CA GLN A 655 12.95 -34.11 -8.14
C GLN A 655 13.58 -34.33 -6.77
N GLN A 656 13.37 -33.42 -5.81
CA GLN A 656 14.01 -33.47 -4.50
C GLN A 656 13.01 -33.40 -3.36
N LEU A 657 12.08 -32.45 -3.38
CA LEU A 657 11.16 -32.27 -2.26
C LEU A 657 10.05 -33.33 -2.27
N LEU A 658 9.35 -33.49 -3.39
CA LEU A 658 8.22 -34.43 -3.50
C LEU A 658 8.65 -35.90 -3.36
N THR A 659 9.92 -36.22 -3.60
CA THR A 659 10.45 -37.59 -3.43
C THR A 659 10.54 -38.00 -1.95
N ALA A 660 10.46 -37.05 -1.02
CA ALA A 660 10.38 -37.34 0.41
C ALA A 660 8.99 -37.82 0.87
N VAL A 661 7.94 -37.67 0.05
CA VAL A 661 6.59 -38.14 0.39
C VAL A 661 6.54 -39.66 0.34
N GLN A 662 6.09 -40.29 1.43
CA GLN A 662 5.90 -41.74 1.54
C GLN A 662 4.41 -42.11 1.36
N ASP A 663 4.18 -43.28 0.77
CA ASP A 663 2.86 -43.91 0.59
C ASP A 663 2.20 -44.35 1.90
#